data_AF-A0A9E5Y4D1-F1
#
_entry.id   AF-A0A9E5Y4D1-F1
#
_cell.length_a   1.000
_cell.length_b   1.000
_cell.length_c   1.000
_cell.angle_alpha   90.00
_cell.angle_beta   90.00
_cell.angle_gamma   90.00
#
_symmetry.space_group_name_H-M   'P 1'
#
loop_
_entity.id
_entity.type
_entity.pdbx_description
1 polymer ?
#
loop_
_entity_poly.entity_id
_entity_poly.type
_entity_poly.pdbx_seq_one_letter_code
_entity_poly.pdbx_strand_id
1 'polypeptide(L)'
;MAETIKITLDGQEIEAQKGQTILEAAKAAGIKIPALCHLEGGSEPKNPCLLCMVEVEGAGRVRACNTPAEDGQVITVRSKELDAFRKERLTALAESHYGDCRAPCNLTCPGGINVQGYVNLIAKGEYKAALMLIKEKNPLPISVGRVCPRFCETRCRRILLDEPIAINHLKRFVADYASEVGFRDDTVGKPTGKKVAIIGGGPAGLSCAYFLRKKGHDVTIFEAEEKLGGLLRFGIPGYKLPNKEVDKEVQNILNLGVHVRLKKRWGEDFTLKDLKDEGFGAVFIATGLSRQKKLEIEGSELAICGLKFLKEVNMGEKPDIGEQVLIVGGGDIAVDAARSARRLGAKNVTVIYPRSRVELPAHQRDIEEAEKEGVQFFLMATPLKITKEDGKLKVEMARTILDEPDERGIRHPVPMPGSRLYWTGDTIISALGQQGDPTFQSYGEIEASIALTPRKTIKTHPSTMKTNVDGIYAGGDVATGSRTVIQAVAGGRRAADSIHEFLMKEKAGFTEARFNFTKGKRFEDVDMHNFDGYSIQLNEVMPTRPPERRIHDFDEATLGFSEEMAVREAKRCLQCGCLGLSKCTYRELCVDYKVKANVARTRLKYPVDKSHPFIVIDANKCIGCSRCERSCQYGALELDVKWDDEGRVIEDVSIKLNDKCVSCGACVDACPTGTLSKKDLVTPLFPEQVTAVKSVCTYCGTGCSVDVISKYGSILEIKADRSRPPNWGQLCVKGRFGYTFYRHEDRLRSPLVRDSIDEPFREVDWDEALRVLAARFNTIRDNFGSDALGVLASSRCTNEENYLLQKLARAAWGTNNVDNCARV
;
A
#
# COMPACT_ATOMS: atom_id res chain seq x y z
N MET A 1 31.41 -40.40 0.35
CA MET A 1 31.59 -38.96 0.09
C MET A 1 31.53 -38.78 -1.41
N ALA A 2 30.71 -37.87 -1.93
CA ALA A 2 30.62 -37.63 -3.37
C ALA A 2 31.94 -37.01 -3.87
N GLU A 3 32.47 -37.51 -4.98
CA GLU A 3 33.67 -36.99 -5.64
C GLU A 3 33.42 -35.53 -6.06
N THR A 4 34.36 -34.63 -5.73
CA THR A 4 34.24 -33.19 -6.05
C THR A 4 34.99 -32.92 -7.35
N ILE A 5 34.35 -32.19 -8.26
CA ILE A 5 34.87 -31.77 -9.56
C ILE A 5 34.93 -30.25 -9.64
N LYS A 6 35.75 -29.71 -10.54
CA LYS A 6 35.91 -28.28 -10.77
C LYS A 6 35.36 -27.88 -12.14
N ILE A 7 34.51 -26.86 -12.17
CA ILE A 7 34.00 -26.27 -13.41
C ILE A 7 34.15 -24.75 -13.38
N THR A 8 34.25 -24.14 -14.56
CA THR A 8 34.36 -22.68 -14.70
C THR A 8 33.07 -22.11 -15.28
N LEU A 9 32.43 -21.17 -14.57
CA LEU A 9 31.23 -20.44 -15.01
C LEU A 9 31.54 -18.96 -15.17
N ASP A 10 31.40 -18.39 -16.39
CA ASP A 10 31.71 -16.98 -16.68
C ASP A 10 33.10 -16.53 -16.16
N GLY A 11 34.09 -17.43 -16.21
CA GLY A 11 35.46 -17.19 -15.72
C GLY A 11 35.67 -17.41 -14.22
N GLN A 12 34.63 -17.80 -13.47
CA GLN A 12 34.72 -18.16 -12.06
C GLN A 12 34.81 -19.69 -11.89
N GLU A 13 35.91 -20.19 -11.29
CA GLU A 13 36.04 -21.58 -10.90
C GLU A 13 35.13 -21.88 -9.69
N ILE A 14 34.35 -22.95 -9.77
CA ILE A 14 33.47 -23.42 -8.70
C ILE A 14 33.64 -24.94 -8.49
N GLU A 15 33.40 -25.38 -7.26
CA GLU A 15 33.37 -26.80 -6.89
C GLU A 15 31.95 -27.35 -7.05
N ALA A 16 31.82 -28.50 -7.71
CA ALA A 16 30.56 -29.21 -7.91
C ALA A 16 30.69 -30.68 -7.48
N GLN A 17 29.59 -31.31 -7.12
CA GLN A 17 29.58 -32.74 -6.83
C GLN A 17 29.36 -33.54 -8.12
N LYS A 18 30.15 -34.58 -8.32
CA LYS A 18 30.00 -35.49 -9.46
C LYS A 18 28.60 -36.07 -9.50
N GLY A 19 27.93 -35.94 -10.66
CA GLY A 19 26.54 -36.35 -10.89
C GLY A 19 25.51 -35.21 -10.76
N GLN A 20 25.90 -34.02 -10.29
CA GLN A 20 25.06 -32.83 -10.37
C GLN A 20 24.95 -32.34 -11.82
N THR A 21 23.80 -31.78 -12.17
CA THR A 21 23.65 -30.99 -13.40
C THR A 21 24.37 -29.65 -13.28
N ILE A 22 24.71 -29.03 -14.42
CA ILE A 22 25.29 -27.67 -14.46
C ILE A 22 24.40 -26.68 -13.68
N LEU A 23 23.07 -26.81 -13.77
CA LEU A 23 22.13 -25.94 -13.05
C LEU A 23 22.23 -26.11 -11.53
N GLU A 24 22.35 -27.34 -11.04
CA GLU A 24 22.48 -27.64 -9.60
C GLU A 24 23.83 -27.14 -9.06
N ALA A 25 24.91 -27.36 -9.81
CA ALA A 25 26.24 -26.86 -9.49
C ALA A 25 26.26 -25.32 -9.42
N ALA A 26 25.72 -24.63 -10.43
CA ALA A 26 25.61 -23.18 -10.45
C ALA A 26 24.80 -22.65 -9.27
N LYS A 27 23.67 -23.29 -8.96
CA LYS A 27 22.81 -22.92 -7.82
C LYS A 27 23.55 -23.08 -6.48
N ALA A 28 24.31 -24.14 -6.30
CA ALA A 28 25.13 -24.36 -5.09
C ALA A 28 26.21 -23.29 -4.92
N ALA A 29 26.79 -22.82 -6.03
CA ALA A 29 27.77 -21.73 -6.05
C ALA A 29 27.17 -20.31 -6.00
N GLY A 30 25.84 -20.18 -5.91
CA GLY A 30 25.16 -18.87 -5.89
C GLY A 30 25.06 -18.18 -7.25
N ILE A 31 25.35 -18.87 -8.35
CA ILE A 31 25.26 -18.36 -9.72
C ILE A 31 23.86 -18.64 -10.28
N LYS A 32 23.14 -17.57 -10.65
CA LYS A 32 21.75 -17.65 -11.13
C LYS A 32 21.69 -18.00 -12.62
N ILE A 33 21.34 -19.26 -12.93
CA ILE A 33 20.90 -19.67 -14.26
C ILE A 33 19.37 -19.66 -14.30
N PRO A 34 18.71 -18.94 -15.22
CA PRO A 34 17.26 -18.82 -15.24
C PRO A 34 16.60 -20.13 -15.69
N ALA A 35 15.57 -20.58 -14.96
CA ALA A 35 14.77 -21.74 -15.33
C ALA A 35 13.33 -21.62 -14.81
N LEU A 36 12.33 -21.84 -15.67
CA LEU A 36 10.91 -21.83 -15.27
C LEU A 36 10.33 -23.22 -15.12
N CYS A 37 10.67 -24.14 -16.03
CA CYS A 37 10.15 -25.50 -16.04
C CYS A 37 10.98 -26.48 -15.22
N HIS A 38 12.11 -26.09 -14.63
CA HIS A 38 12.89 -27.03 -13.81
C HIS A 38 12.14 -27.39 -12.52
N LEU A 39 12.15 -28.68 -12.18
CA LEU A 39 11.61 -29.24 -10.94
C LEU A 39 12.63 -30.26 -10.45
N GLU A 40 13.22 -30.03 -9.27
CA GLU A 40 14.20 -30.93 -8.65
C GLU A 40 13.64 -32.35 -8.52
N GLY A 41 14.39 -33.35 -8.97
CA GLY A 41 13.97 -34.76 -8.99
C GLY A 41 12.79 -35.10 -9.89
N GLY A 42 12.32 -34.15 -10.73
CA GLY A 42 11.22 -34.37 -11.67
C GLY A 42 11.69 -34.89 -13.02
N SER A 43 10.83 -35.64 -13.72
CA SER A 43 11.04 -36.07 -15.10
C SER A 43 11.14 -34.89 -16.08
N GLU A 44 11.56 -35.12 -17.32
CA GLU A 44 11.65 -34.05 -18.33
C GLU A 44 10.27 -33.42 -18.63
N PRO A 45 10.16 -32.08 -18.76
CA PRO A 45 8.89 -31.45 -19.10
C PRO A 45 8.48 -31.75 -20.56
N LYS A 46 7.17 -31.86 -20.81
CA LYS A 46 6.59 -32.03 -22.16
C LYS A 46 7.12 -30.99 -23.16
N ASN A 47 7.24 -29.73 -22.72
CA ASN A 47 7.88 -28.66 -23.48
C ASN A 47 8.90 -27.91 -22.60
N PRO A 48 10.21 -28.06 -22.87
CA PRO A 48 11.25 -27.34 -22.14
C PRO A 48 11.17 -25.82 -22.32
N CYS A 49 11.36 -25.04 -21.24
CA CYS A 49 11.32 -23.58 -21.34
C CYS A 49 12.54 -22.95 -22.05
N LEU A 50 13.63 -23.71 -22.19
CA LEU A 50 14.90 -23.31 -22.80
C LEU A 50 15.59 -22.08 -22.17
N LEU A 51 15.16 -21.62 -20.99
CA LEU A 51 15.81 -20.47 -20.34
C LEU A 51 17.19 -20.83 -19.75
N CYS A 52 17.37 -22.10 -19.38
CA CYS A 52 18.61 -22.61 -18.81
C CYS A 52 19.69 -22.91 -19.85
N MET A 53 19.55 -22.41 -21.08
CA MET A 53 20.58 -22.59 -22.11
C MET A 53 21.85 -21.88 -21.68
N VAL A 54 22.97 -22.59 -21.81
CA VAL A 54 24.34 -22.12 -21.57
C VAL A 54 25.22 -22.59 -22.72
N GLU A 55 26.38 -21.97 -22.90
CA GLU A 55 27.35 -22.36 -23.91
C GLU A 55 28.52 -23.07 -23.23
N VAL A 56 28.78 -24.32 -23.60
CA VAL A 56 29.90 -25.12 -23.09
C VAL A 56 30.97 -25.20 -24.17
N GLU A 57 32.22 -24.95 -23.81
CA GLU A 57 33.34 -25.03 -24.73
C GLU A 57 33.43 -26.44 -25.34
N GLY A 58 33.53 -26.53 -26.67
CA GLY A 58 33.54 -27.80 -27.42
C GLY A 58 32.18 -28.47 -27.66
N ALA A 59 31.15 -28.19 -26.84
CA ALA A 59 29.81 -28.79 -26.98
C ALA A 59 28.72 -27.82 -27.46
N GLY A 60 29.01 -26.51 -27.50
CA GLY A 60 28.08 -25.49 -27.95
C GLY A 60 26.94 -25.25 -26.95
N ARG A 61 25.73 -24.98 -27.46
CA ARG A 61 24.57 -24.63 -26.63
C ARG A 61 23.90 -25.87 -26.04
N VAL A 62 23.87 -25.97 -24.72
CA VAL A 62 23.25 -27.09 -23.99
C VAL A 62 22.29 -26.61 -22.90
N ARG A 63 21.42 -27.50 -22.43
CA ARG A 63 20.49 -27.22 -21.33
C ARG A 63 21.15 -27.53 -19.99
N ALA A 64 21.49 -26.48 -19.23
CA ALA A 64 22.13 -26.64 -17.92
C ALA A 64 21.32 -27.52 -16.94
N CYS A 65 19.98 -27.57 -17.07
CA CYS A 65 19.12 -28.36 -16.18
C CYS A 65 19.12 -29.87 -16.45
N ASN A 66 19.75 -30.35 -17.52
CA ASN A 66 19.80 -31.76 -17.90
C ASN A 66 21.21 -32.24 -18.28
N THR A 67 22.17 -31.32 -18.43
CA THR A 67 23.57 -31.65 -18.71
C THR A 67 24.31 -31.87 -17.40
N PRO A 68 24.91 -33.06 -17.16
CA PRO A 68 25.81 -33.29 -16.03
C PRO A 68 27.02 -32.36 -16.08
N ALA A 69 27.46 -31.87 -14.92
CA ALA A 69 28.73 -31.17 -14.79
C ALA A 69 29.89 -32.17 -14.88
N GLU A 70 30.90 -31.86 -15.68
CA GLU A 70 32.12 -32.67 -15.85
C GLU A 70 33.36 -31.85 -15.49
N ASP A 71 34.38 -32.52 -14.95
CA ASP A 71 35.60 -31.86 -14.48
C ASP A 71 36.31 -31.11 -15.62
N GLY A 72 36.72 -29.87 -15.35
CA GLY A 72 37.38 -28.99 -16.32
C GLY A 72 36.46 -28.28 -17.31
N GLN A 73 35.13 -28.45 -17.24
CA GLN A 73 34.21 -27.75 -18.14
C GLN A 73 34.29 -26.22 -18.00
N VAL A 74 34.36 -25.52 -19.14
CA VAL A 74 34.26 -24.06 -19.22
C VAL A 74 32.92 -23.69 -19.84
N ILE A 75 32.14 -22.90 -19.11
CA ILE A 75 30.72 -22.67 -19.37
C ILE A 75 30.44 -21.16 -19.34
N THR A 76 29.91 -20.64 -20.43
CA THR A 76 29.38 -19.28 -20.52
C THR A 76 27.90 -19.30 -20.16
N VAL A 77 27.55 -18.65 -19.05
CA VAL A 77 26.19 -18.49 -18.55
C VAL A 77 25.56 -17.22 -19.10
N ARG A 78 26.34 -16.14 -19.30
CA ARG A 78 25.85 -14.86 -19.81
C ARG A 78 26.63 -14.36 -21.01
N SER A 79 25.94 -14.27 -22.15
CA SER A 79 26.39 -13.57 -23.36
C SER A 79 25.27 -12.71 -23.93
N LYS A 80 25.57 -11.79 -24.84
CA LYS A 80 24.55 -10.95 -25.48
C LYS A 80 23.55 -11.81 -26.26
N GLU A 81 24.03 -12.86 -26.89
CA GLU A 81 23.29 -13.81 -27.70
C GLU A 81 22.38 -14.68 -26.82
N LEU A 82 22.88 -15.20 -25.69
CA LEU A 82 22.07 -15.96 -24.72
C LEU A 82 20.99 -15.08 -24.08
N ASP A 83 21.32 -13.84 -23.69
CA ASP A 83 20.35 -12.93 -23.08
C ASP A 83 19.30 -12.46 -24.09
N ALA A 84 19.66 -12.30 -25.38
CA ALA A 84 18.70 -12.05 -26.47
C ALA A 84 17.76 -13.24 -26.68
N PHE A 85 18.30 -14.46 -26.74
CA PHE A 85 17.51 -15.68 -26.87
C PHE A 85 16.52 -15.84 -25.71
N ARG A 86 16.98 -15.68 -24.46
CA ARG A 86 16.12 -15.76 -23.26
C ARG A 86 14.99 -14.71 -23.31
N LYS A 87 15.29 -13.49 -23.75
CA LYS A 87 14.29 -12.43 -23.91
C LYS A 87 13.25 -12.78 -24.97
N GLU A 88 13.66 -13.34 -26.10
CA GLU A 88 12.75 -13.82 -27.16
C GLU A 88 11.83 -14.91 -26.62
N ARG A 89 12.39 -15.94 -25.95
CA ARG A 89 11.62 -17.01 -25.31
C ARG A 89 10.61 -16.48 -24.29
N LEU A 90 11.00 -15.54 -23.43
CA LEU A 90 10.09 -14.95 -22.46
C LEU A 90 9.00 -14.10 -23.11
N THR A 91 9.30 -13.46 -24.25
CA THR A 91 8.35 -12.67 -25.03
C THR A 91 7.29 -13.57 -25.66
N ALA A 92 7.70 -14.68 -26.28
CA ALA A 92 6.80 -15.71 -26.81
C ALA A 92 5.84 -16.25 -25.73
N LEU A 93 6.36 -16.54 -24.52
CA LEU A 93 5.50 -16.95 -23.40
C LEU A 93 4.51 -15.85 -22.97
N ALA A 94 4.93 -14.57 -23.05
CA ALA A 94 4.15 -13.43 -22.57
C ALA A 94 2.92 -13.17 -23.42
N GLU A 95 2.96 -13.48 -24.73
CA GLU A 95 1.84 -13.30 -25.66
C GLU A 95 0.60 -14.08 -25.22
N SER A 96 0.80 -15.29 -24.69
CA SER A 96 -0.27 -16.16 -24.18
C SER A 96 -0.75 -15.82 -22.76
N HIS A 97 -0.06 -14.91 -22.05
CA HIS A 97 -0.34 -14.61 -20.65
C HIS A 97 -1.43 -13.55 -20.48
N TYR A 98 -2.32 -13.73 -19.51
CA TYR A 98 -3.39 -12.79 -19.19
C TYR A 98 -3.50 -12.55 -17.69
N GLY A 99 -3.53 -11.28 -17.27
CA GLY A 99 -3.82 -10.91 -15.89
C GLY A 99 -3.29 -9.54 -15.51
N ASP A 100 -3.79 -8.99 -14.40
CA ASP A 100 -3.20 -7.82 -13.77
C ASP A 100 -2.14 -8.30 -12.77
N CYS A 101 -0.85 -8.00 -12.97
CA CYS A 101 0.16 -8.35 -11.94
C CYS A 101 -0.11 -7.60 -10.64
N ARG A 102 -0.43 -6.30 -10.75
CA ARG A 102 -0.87 -5.40 -9.71
C ARG A 102 -2.25 -4.86 -10.05
N ALA A 103 -3.10 -4.75 -9.05
CA ALA A 103 -4.44 -4.21 -9.22
C ALA A 103 -4.41 -2.76 -9.74
N PRO A 104 -5.36 -2.33 -10.59
CA PRO A 104 -5.43 -0.95 -11.09
C PRO A 104 -5.43 0.10 -9.98
N CYS A 105 -6.13 -0.16 -8.87
CA CYS A 105 -6.19 0.74 -7.71
C CYS A 105 -4.82 0.98 -7.04
N ASN A 106 -3.90 0.00 -7.10
CA ASN A 106 -2.52 0.17 -6.63
C ASN A 106 -1.73 1.09 -7.57
N LEU A 107 -1.98 1.01 -8.89
CA LEU A 107 -1.27 1.76 -9.92
C LEU A 107 -1.74 3.21 -10.02
N THR A 108 -3.02 3.47 -9.76
CA THR A 108 -3.60 4.83 -9.82
C THR A 108 -3.30 5.66 -8.57
N CYS A 109 -3.02 5.02 -7.43
CA CYS A 109 -2.63 5.72 -6.21
C CYS A 109 -1.26 6.42 -6.40
N PRO A 110 -1.16 7.76 -6.27
CA PRO A 110 0.14 8.44 -6.38
C PRO A 110 1.16 8.01 -5.33
N GLY A 111 0.68 7.52 -4.17
CA GLY A 111 1.51 6.94 -3.13
C GLY A 111 2.01 5.52 -3.46
N GLY A 112 1.41 4.83 -4.44
CA GLY A 112 1.73 3.44 -4.77
C GLY A 112 1.42 2.46 -3.63
N ILE A 113 0.38 2.75 -2.84
CA ILE A 113 -0.03 1.92 -1.69
C ILE A 113 -0.61 0.59 -2.21
N ASN A 114 -0.37 -0.52 -1.48
CA ASN A 114 -0.97 -1.82 -1.80
C ASN A 114 -2.45 -1.88 -1.39
N VAL A 115 -3.32 -1.27 -2.19
CA VAL A 115 -4.76 -1.16 -1.94
C VAL A 115 -5.43 -2.53 -1.81
N GLN A 116 -5.26 -3.40 -2.80
CA GLN A 116 -5.85 -4.75 -2.72
C GLN A 116 -5.41 -5.48 -1.45
N GLY A 117 -4.14 -5.35 -1.07
CA GLY A 117 -3.59 -6.02 0.09
C GLY A 117 -4.26 -5.61 1.40
N TYR A 118 -4.33 -4.31 1.71
CA TYR A 118 -4.91 -3.88 2.99
C TYR A 118 -6.43 -4.03 3.02
N VAL A 119 -7.12 -3.88 1.90
CA VAL A 119 -8.58 -4.13 1.82
C VAL A 119 -8.88 -5.59 2.17
N ASN A 120 -8.11 -6.55 1.63
CA ASN A 120 -8.32 -7.96 1.97
C ASN A 120 -7.93 -8.32 3.41
N LEU A 121 -6.98 -7.61 4.02
CA LEU A 121 -6.67 -7.75 5.44
C LEU A 121 -7.84 -7.24 6.32
N ILE A 122 -8.47 -6.12 5.94
CA ILE A 122 -9.68 -5.61 6.61
C ILE A 122 -10.83 -6.61 6.52
N ALA A 123 -11.06 -7.20 5.34
CA ALA A 123 -12.10 -8.22 5.14
C ALA A 123 -11.94 -9.45 6.06
N LYS A 124 -10.74 -9.64 6.64
CA LYS A 124 -10.38 -10.74 7.55
C LYS A 124 -10.21 -10.32 9.01
N GLY A 125 -10.45 -9.06 9.37
CA GLY A 125 -10.26 -8.56 10.73
C GLY A 125 -8.80 -8.27 11.11
N GLU A 126 -7.87 -8.27 10.14
CA GLU A 126 -6.43 -8.13 10.37
C GLU A 126 -5.99 -6.66 10.35
N TYR A 127 -6.61 -5.82 11.19
CA TYR A 127 -6.49 -4.36 11.10
C TYR A 127 -5.08 -3.84 11.39
N LYS A 128 -4.36 -4.45 12.34
CA LYS A 128 -2.95 -4.10 12.62
C LYS A 128 -2.07 -4.33 11.40
N ALA A 129 -2.19 -5.50 10.76
CA ALA A 129 -1.43 -5.82 9.55
C ALA A 129 -1.84 -4.90 8.38
N ALA A 130 -3.13 -4.58 8.25
CA ALA A 130 -3.63 -3.64 7.25
C ALA A 130 -3.01 -2.24 7.41
N LEU A 131 -2.96 -1.71 8.64
CA LEU A 131 -2.34 -0.42 8.93
C LEU A 131 -0.86 -0.43 8.58
N MET A 132 -0.14 -1.46 9.02
CA MET A 132 1.30 -1.58 8.76
C MET A 132 1.59 -1.64 7.26
N LEU A 133 0.76 -2.36 6.49
CA LEU A 133 0.86 -2.41 5.03
C LEU A 133 0.59 -1.04 4.38
N ILE A 134 -0.32 -0.23 4.93
CA ILE A 134 -0.52 1.15 4.48
C ILE A 134 0.73 2.00 4.80
N LYS A 135 1.25 1.88 6.02
CA LYS A 135 2.41 2.63 6.53
C LYS A 135 3.72 2.36 5.80
N GLU A 136 3.85 1.25 5.06
CA GLU A 136 4.98 1.03 4.15
C GLU A 136 5.16 2.17 3.15
N LYS A 137 4.04 2.76 2.71
CA LYS A 137 4.03 3.76 1.63
C LYS A 137 3.40 5.09 2.06
N ASN A 138 2.60 5.12 3.13
CA ASN A 138 1.93 6.31 3.64
C ASN A 138 2.00 6.40 5.18
N PRO A 139 2.89 7.24 5.75
CA PRO A 139 2.97 7.44 7.19
C PRO A 139 1.87 8.34 7.75
N LEU A 140 1.02 8.93 6.89
CA LEU A 140 -0.08 9.82 7.28
C LEU A 140 -1.46 9.22 6.95
N PRO A 141 -1.82 7.99 7.40
CA PRO A 141 -3.08 7.37 7.05
C PRO A 141 -4.32 8.04 7.66
N ILE A 142 -4.22 8.68 8.82
CA ILE A 142 -5.32 9.39 9.51
C ILE A 142 -5.71 10.62 8.69
N SER A 143 -4.73 11.45 8.31
CA SER A 143 -4.98 12.65 7.50
C SER A 143 -5.39 12.29 6.08
N VAL A 144 -4.64 11.39 5.40
CA VAL A 144 -4.95 10.98 4.02
C VAL A 144 -6.32 10.29 3.95
N GLY A 145 -6.73 9.53 4.97
CA GLY A 145 -8.06 8.91 5.06
C GLY A 145 -9.20 9.92 5.03
N ARG A 146 -8.96 11.18 5.42
CA ARG A 146 -9.96 12.26 5.46
C ARG A 146 -9.96 13.13 4.22
N VAL A 147 -8.78 13.48 3.70
CA VAL A 147 -8.64 14.51 2.66
C VAL A 147 -8.25 13.98 1.28
N CYS A 148 -8.09 12.66 1.10
CA CYS A 148 -7.69 12.12 -0.19
C CYS A 148 -8.78 12.28 -1.26
N PRO A 149 -8.41 12.70 -2.48
CA PRO A 149 -9.34 12.74 -3.63
C PRO A 149 -9.85 11.37 -4.09
N ARG A 150 -9.26 10.28 -3.59
CA ARG A 150 -9.61 8.88 -3.88
C ARG A 150 -9.26 8.41 -5.30
N PHE A 151 -8.04 8.73 -5.74
CA PHE A 151 -7.47 8.26 -7.02
C PHE A 151 -7.59 6.74 -7.23
N CYS A 152 -7.48 5.95 -6.17
CA CYS A 152 -7.58 4.50 -6.23
C CYS A 152 -8.99 3.99 -6.57
N GLU A 153 -10.02 4.80 -6.35
CA GLU A 153 -11.42 4.44 -6.61
C GLU A 153 -11.79 4.71 -8.07
N THR A 154 -11.19 5.71 -8.73
CA THR A 154 -11.53 6.12 -10.12
C THR A 154 -11.20 5.08 -11.19
N ARG A 155 -10.36 4.11 -10.87
CA ARG A 155 -9.99 2.98 -11.73
C ARG A 155 -10.33 1.62 -11.11
N CYS A 156 -11.18 1.60 -10.09
CA CYS A 156 -11.67 0.34 -9.52
C CYS A 156 -12.45 -0.43 -10.58
N ARG A 157 -12.10 -1.71 -10.81
CA ARG A 157 -12.80 -2.55 -11.80
C ARG A 157 -14.25 -2.83 -11.46
N ARG A 158 -14.60 -2.71 -10.18
CA ARG A 158 -15.96 -2.87 -9.70
C ARG A 158 -16.93 -1.87 -10.36
N ILE A 159 -16.46 -0.70 -10.83
CA ILE A 159 -17.27 0.28 -11.60
C ILE A 159 -17.93 -0.34 -12.84
N LEU A 160 -17.31 -1.37 -13.44
CA LEU A 160 -17.88 -2.06 -14.60
C LEU A 160 -19.05 -3.00 -14.23
N LEU A 161 -19.23 -3.30 -12.95
CA LEU A 161 -20.31 -4.14 -12.43
C LEU A 161 -21.34 -3.32 -11.66
N ASP A 162 -20.88 -2.51 -10.70
CA ASP A 162 -21.69 -1.67 -9.82
C ASP A 162 -20.92 -0.40 -9.38
N GLU A 163 -20.66 -0.23 -8.09
CA GLU A 163 -20.01 0.93 -7.49
C GLU A 163 -18.60 0.59 -7.00
N PRO A 164 -17.64 1.54 -7.09
CA PRO A 164 -16.28 1.29 -6.61
C PRO A 164 -16.26 0.88 -5.13
N ILE A 165 -15.20 0.18 -4.74
CA ILE A 165 -14.90 -0.03 -3.33
C ILE A 165 -14.59 1.32 -2.69
N ALA A 166 -15.16 1.60 -1.51
CA ALA A 166 -14.92 2.78 -0.68
C ALA A 166 -13.55 2.70 0.02
N ILE A 167 -12.50 2.55 -0.80
CA ILE A 167 -11.11 2.31 -0.41
C ILE A 167 -10.61 3.35 0.59
N ASN A 168 -10.95 4.64 0.37
CA ASN A 168 -10.50 5.68 1.27
C ASN A 168 -11.15 5.59 2.66
N HIS A 169 -12.42 5.20 2.73
CA HIS A 169 -13.13 5.01 4.00
C HIS A 169 -12.57 3.82 4.77
N LEU A 170 -12.27 2.71 4.08
CA LEU A 170 -11.59 1.55 4.67
C LEU A 170 -10.21 1.90 5.25
N LYS A 171 -9.45 2.74 4.55
CA LYS A 171 -8.16 3.25 5.04
C LYS A 171 -8.32 4.10 6.30
N ARG A 172 -9.33 4.99 6.33
CA ARG A 172 -9.65 5.80 7.50
C ARG A 172 -10.04 4.91 8.69
N PHE A 173 -10.96 3.95 8.47
CA PHE A 173 -11.40 3.02 9.52
C PHE A 173 -10.22 2.35 10.23
N VAL A 174 -9.27 1.77 9.47
CA VAL A 174 -8.11 1.10 10.07
C VAL A 174 -7.20 2.07 10.83
N ALA A 175 -7.04 3.30 10.33
CA ALA A 175 -6.23 4.31 10.99
C ALA A 175 -6.86 4.78 12.31
N ASP A 176 -8.18 4.98 12.31
CA ASP A 176 -8.95 5.38 13.48
C ASP A 176 -8.99 4.23 14.51
N TYR A 177 -9.30 2.99 14.10
CA TYR A 177 -9.26 1.78 14.95
C TYR A 177 -7.91 1.62 15.67
N ALA A 178 -6.80 1.77 14.93
CA ALA A 178 -5.48 1.63 15.51
C ALA A 178 -5.19 2.69 16.58
N SER A 179 -5.72 3.90 16.40
CA SER A 179 -5.63 4.99 17.37
C SER A 179 -6.39 4.67 18.65
N GLU A 180 -7.61 4.14 18.52
CA GLU A 180 -8.49 3.76 19.63
C GLU A 180 -7.91 2.63 20.48
N VAL A 181 -7.38 1.57 19.85
CA VAL A 181 -6.75 0.44 20.56
C VAL A 181 -5.31 0.72 20.99
N GLY A 182 -4.80 1.94 20.78
CA GLY A 182 -3.45 2.34 21.16
C GLY A 182 -2.32 1.66 20.37
N PHE A 183 -2.61 1.11 19.18
CA PHE A 183 -1.61 0.46 18.35
C PHE A 183 -0.72 1.47 17.61
N ARG A 184 0.60 1.35 17.79
CA ARG A 184 1.61 2.20 17.16
C ARG A 184 2.70 1.37 16.50
N ASP A 185 3.33 1.95 15.48
CA ASP A 185 4.52 1.36 14.85
C ASP A 185 5.74 2.10 15.38
N ASP A 186 6.42 1.49 16.34
CA ASP A 186 7.60 2.08 16.98
C ASP A 186 8.90 1.49 16.42
N THR A 187 8.82 0.72 15.33
CA THR A 187 10.00 0.05 14.77
C THR A 187 10.90 1.04 14.03
N VAL A 188 12.18 1.08 14.38
CA VAL A 188 13.20 1.96 13.77
C VAL A 188 14.38 1.13 13.24
N GLY A 189 15.07 1.66 12.24
CA GLY A 189 16.25 1.02 11.68
C GLY A 189 17.45 1.09 12.63
N LYS A 190 18.46 0.24 12.41
CA LYS A 190 19.72 0.30 13.16
C LYS A 190 20.39 1.67 12.95
N PRO A 191 20.92 2.32 14.00
CA PRO A 191 21.54 3.64 13.88
C PRO A 191 22.63 3.67 12.80
N THR A 192 22.51 4.59 11.85
CA THR A 192 23.50 4.77 10.76
C THR A 192 24.64 5.73 11.14
N GLY A 193 24.46 6.51 12.21
CA GLY A 193 25.35 7.60 12.61
C GLY A 193 25.31 8.82 11.69
N LYS A 194 24.37 8.90 10.73
CA LYS A 194 24.22 10.02 9.80
C LYS A 194 23.07 10.94 10.22
N LYS A 195 23.30 12.25 10.14
CA LYS A 195 22.33 13.30 10.47
C LYS A 195 21.69 13.92 9.24
N VAL A 196 20.38 14.13 9.28
CA VAL A 196 19.61 14.78 8.21
C VAL A 196 18.74 15.91 8.77
N ALA A 197 18.80 17.08 8.12
CA ALA A 197 17.94 18.22 8.44
C ALA A 197 16.75 18.27 7.46
N ILE A 198 15.57 18.56 7.99
CA ILE A 198 14.34 18.74 7.22
C ILE A 198 13.79 20.14 7.52
N ILE A 199 13.62 20.96 6.49
CA ILE A 199 13.06 22.31 6.62
C ILE A 199 11.58 22.26 6.27
N GLY A 200 10.71 22.42 7.26
CA GLY A 200 9.25 22.37 7.15
C GLY A 200 8.66 21.07 7.69
N GLY A 201 7.74 21.20 8.65
CA GLY A 201 7.03 20.12 9.34
C GLY A 201 5.68 19.74 8.72
N GLY A 202 5.49 19.99 7.43
CA GLY A 202 4.28 19.60 6.68
C GLY A 202 4.30 18.13 6.22
N PRO A 203 3.32 17.69 5.40
CA PRO A 203 3.19 16.29 4.97
C PRO A 203 4.44 15.69 4.33
N ALA A 204 5.12 16.46 3.46
CA ALA A 204 6.35 16.00 2.81
C ALA A 204 7.49 15.84 3.80
N GLY A 205 7.67 16.82 4.71
CA GLY A 205 8.71 16.79 5.74
C GLY A 205 8.50 15.66 6.75
N LEU A 206 7.29 15.54 7.30
CA LEU A 206 6.90 14.44 8.19
C LEU A 206 7.08 13.07 7.53
N SER A 207 6.70 12.93 6.25
CA SER A 207 6.91 11.68 5.52
C SER A 207 8.39 11.38 5.33
N CYS A 208 9.21 12.37 4.98
CA CYS A 208 10.65 12.18 4.82
C CYS A 208 11.29 11.76 6.16
N ALA A 209 10.91 12.44 7.24
CA ALA A 209 11.40 12.15 8.59
C ALA A 209 11.08 10.72 9.01
N TYR A 210 9.81 10.30 8.83
CA TYR A 210 9.38 8.94 9.11
C TYR A 210 10.28 7.91 8.40
N PHE A 211 10.40 7.99 7.08
CA PHE A 211 11.15 6.99 6.31
C PHE A 211 12.67 7.01 6.61
N LEU A 212 13.26 8.17 6.88
CA LEU A 212 14.66 8.26 7.30
C LEU A 212 14.89 7.64 8.68
N ARG A 213 13.98 7.84 9.64
CA ARG A 213 14.01 7.16 10.95
C ARG A 213 13.82 5.64 10.83
N LYS A 214 12.92 5.17 9.96
CA LYS A 214 12.78 3.73 9.65
C LYS A 214 14.07 3.13 9.09
N LYS A 215 14.91 3.92 8.44
CA LYS A 215 16.24 3.52 7.93
C LYS A 215 17.39 3.75 8.93
N GLY A 216 17.11 4.30 10.11
CA GLY A 216 18.07 4.44 11.20
C GLY A 216 18.87 5.76 11.23
N HIS A 217 18.55 6.73 10.39
CA HIS A 217 19.22 8.04 10.39
C HIS A 217 18.75 8.92 11.55
N ASP A 218 19.62 9.79 12.06
CA ASP A 218 19.24 10.85 13.00
C ASP A 218 18.62 12.02 12.24
N VAL A 219 17.43 12.45 12.63
CA VAL A 219 16.61 13.41 11.87
C VAL A 219 16.16 14.56 12.74
N THR A 220 16.38 15.78 12.27
CA THR A 220 15.87 17.01 12.88
C THR A 220 14.98 17.78 11.91
N ILE A 221 13.75 18.10 12.34
CA ILE A 221 12.82 18.97 11.61
C ILE A 221 12.93 20.40 12.17
N PHE A 222 13.10 21.37 11.26
CA PHE A 222 13.06 22.80 11.54
C PHE A 222 11.73 23.34 11.03
N GLU A 223 10.90 23.89 11.92
CA GLU A 223 9.57 24.39 11.59
C GLU A 223 9.45 25.86 11.99
N ALA A 224 8.93 26.68 11.08
CA ALA A 224 8.77 28.11 11.29
C ALA A 224 7.60 28.45 12.22
N GLU A 225 6.59 27.59 12.26
CA GLU A 225 5.39 27.73 13.09
C GLU A 225 5.57 27.11 14.50
N GLU A 226 4.58 27.32 15.36
CA GLU A 226 4.58 26.79 16.74
C GLU A 226 4.25 25.29 16.82
N LYS A 227 3.70 24.70 15.75
CA LYS A 227 3.30 23.30 15.69
C LYS A 227 3.54 22.71 14.30
N LEU A 228 3.85 21.41 14.26
CA LEU A 228 3.99 20.63 13.02
C LEU A 228 2.63 20.31 12.39
N GLY A 229 2.64 19.93 11.12
CA GLY A 229 1.45 19.53 10.35
C GLY A 229 1.28 20.35 9.06
N GLY A 230 1.88 21.55 8.99
CA GLY A 230 1.76 22.44 7.83
C GLY A 230 0.30 22.69 7.47
N LEU A 231 -0.04 22.64 6.16
CA LEU A 231 -1.41 22.86 5.70
C LEU A 231 -2.43 21.84 6.22
N LEU A 232 -2.03 20.66 6.71
CA LEU A 232 -2.97 19.75 7.37
C LEU A 232 -3.58 20.38 8.63
N ARG A 233 -2.78 21.17 9.35
CA ARG A 233 -3.18 21.88 10.57
C ARG A 233 -3.75 23.25 10.27
N PHE A 234 -3.04 24.01 9.44
CA PHE A 234 -3.31 25.43 9.27
C PHE A 234 -4.22 25.73 8.09
N GLY A 235 -4.32 24.83 7.11
CA GLY A 235 -5.07 25.06 5.88
C GLY A 235 -6.38 24.29 5.78
N ILE A 236 -6.49 23.11 6.39
CA ILE A 236 -7.69 22.26 6.31
C ILE A 236 -8.55 22.48 7.55
N PRO A 237 -9.84 22.83 7.41
CA PRO A 237 -10.72 23.06 8.55
C PRO A 237 -10.95 21.83 9.44
N GLY A 238 -11.18 22.09 10.73
CA GLY A 238 -11.45 21.05 11.74
C GLY A 238 -12.62 20.11 11.42
N TYR A 239 -13.67 20.59 10.75
CA TYR A 239 -14.81 19.76 10.36
C TYR A 239 -14.45 18.66 9.33
N LYS A 240 -13.32 18.82 8.64
CA LYS A 240 -12.76 17.89 7.65
C LYS A 240 -11.62 17.06 8.26
N LEU A 241 -10.71 17.73 8.95
CA LEU A 241 -9.54 17.13 9.58
C LEU A 241 -9.32 17.78 10.95
N PRO A 242 -9.82 17.18 12.03
CA PRO A 242 -9.64 17.75 13.36
C PRO A 242 -8.15 17.82 13.75
N ASN A 243 -7.73 18.94 14.33
CA ASN A 243 -6.34 19.15 14.76
C ASN A 243 -5.87 18.10 15.80
N LYS A 244 -6.78 17.58 16.63
CA LYS A 244 -6.50 16.47 17.55
C LYS A 244 -6.04 15.20 16.82
N GLU A 245 -6.55 14.93 15.63
CA GLU A 245 -6.16 13.76 14.83
C GLU A 245 -4.80 14.00 14.15
N VAL A 246 -4.53 15.24 13.72
CA VAL A 246 -3.20 15.65 13.24
C VAL A 246 -2.16 15.52 14.37
N ASP A 247 -2.51 15.92 15.59
CA ASP A 247 -1.62 15.79 16.76
C ASP A 247 -1.25 14.33 17.03
N LYS A 248 -2.22 13.42 17.04
CA LYS A 248 -1.95 11.97 17.19
C LYS A 248 -1.03 11.44 16.10
N GLU A 249 -1.27 11.84 14.85
CA GLU A 249 -0.48 11.38 13.70
C GLU A 249 0.96 11.92 13.73
N VAL A 250 1.13 13.20 14.04
CA VAL A 250 2.46 13.81 14.25
C VAL A 250 3.17 13.12 15.40
N GLN A 251 2.51 12.90 16.53
CA GLN A 251 3.11 12.27 17.70
C GLN A 251 3.59 10.85 17.39
N ASN A 252 2.85 10.08 16.59
CA ASN A 252 3.28 8.76 16.14
C ASN A 252 4.61 8.81 15.37
N ILE A 253 4.88 9.87 14.62
CA ILE A 253 6.15 10.06 13.92
C ILE A 253 7.25 10.51 14.88
N LEU A 254 6.95 11.43 15.80
CA LEU A 254 7.91 11.92 16.79
C LEU A 254 8.39 10.82 17.74
N ASN A 255 7.51 9.89 18.10
CA ASN A 255 7.83 8.72 18.93
C ASN A 255 8.93 7.82 18.34
N LEU A 256 9.22 7.93 17.02
CA LEU A 256 10.35 7.26 16.39
C LEU A 256 11.72 7.90 16.73
N GLY A 257 11.73 8.94 17.56
CA GLY A 257 12.93 9.71 17.91
C GLY A 257 13.28 10.75 16.84
N VAL A 258 12.30 11.47 16.31
CA VAL A 258 12.55 12.64 15.44
C VAL A 258 12.73 13.87 16.32
N HIS A 259 13.83 14.59 16.12
CA HIS A 259 14.06 15.87 16.79
C HIS A 259 13.32 17.00 16.08
N VAL A 260 12.85 18.00 16.85
CA VAL A 260 12.09 19.13 16.31
C VAL A 260 12.60 20.43 16.91
N ARG A 261 12.86 21.42 16.06
CA ARG A 261 13.13 22.82 16.42
C ARG A 261 12.02 23.69 15.84
N LEU A 262 11.06 24.05 16.69
CA LEU A 262 9.92 24.91 16.36
C LEU A 262 10.33 26.39 16.39
N LYS A 263 9.53 27.27 15.77
CA LYS A 263 9.82 28.72 15.67
C LYS A 263 11.21 29.00 15.08
N LYS A 264 11.61 28.20 14.09
CA LYS A 264 12.86 28.36 13.35
C LYS A 264 12.58 28.55 11.88
N ARG A 265 12.72 29.80 11.42
CA ARG A 265 12.44 30.23 10.05
C ARG A 265 13.71 30.24 9.22
N TRP A 266 13.69 29.47 8.14
CA TRP A 266 14.78 29.44 7.16
C TRP A 266 14.95 30.82 6.51
N GLY A 267 16.19 31.33 6.49
CA GLY A 267 16.55 32.66 6.01
C GLY A 267 16.61 33.75 7.07
N GLU A 268 16.01 33.53 8.25
CA GLU A 268 16.06 34.46 9.39
C GLU A 268 16.85 33.86 10.56
N ASP A 269 16.51 32.64 10.98
CA ASP A 269 17.18 31.97 12.11
C ASP A 269 18.40 31.15 11.69
N PHE A 270 18.43 30.66 10.44
CA PHE A 270 19.48 29.80 9.91
C PHE A 270 19.48 29.76 8.38
N THR A 271 20.61 29.37 7.81
CA THR A 271 20.87 29.13 6.38
C THR A 271 21.24 27.66 6.12
N LEU A 272 21.31 27.25 4.86
CA LEU A 272 21.79 25.91 4.48
C LEU A 272 23.27 25.70 4.84
N LYS A 273 24.06 26.78 4.90
CA LYS A 273 25.45 26.72 5.35
C LYS A 273 25.52 26.38 6.84
N ASP A 274 24.72 27.03 7.68
CA ASP A 274 24.69 26.76 9.12
C ASP A 274 24.35 25.29 9.41
N LEU A 275 23.38 24.72 8.67
CA LEU A 275 23.04 23.30 8.80
C LEU A 275 24.20 22.38 8.39
N LYS A 276 24.94 22.73 7.34
CA LYS A 276 26.12 21.97 6.94
C LYS A 276 27.22 22.03 8.02
N ASP A 277 27.41 23.20 8.61
CA ASP A 277 28.40 23.45 9.65
C ASP A 277 28.01 22.78 10.98
N GLU A 278 26.71 22.60 11.27
CA GLU A 278 26.17 21.76 12.37
C GLU A 278 26.38 20.24 12.13
N GLY A 279 26.92 19.84 10.97
CA GLY A 279 27.26 18.46 10.65
C GLY A 279 26.13 17.63 10.03
N PHE A 280 25.08 18.29 9.49
CA PHE A 280 24.05 17.59 8.72
C PHE A 280 24.60 17.12 7.36
N GLY A 281 24.52 15.81 7.10
CA GLY A 281 25.05 15.22 5.86
C GLY A 281 24.15 15.41 4.64
N ALA A 282 22.87 15.72 4.85
CA ALA A 282 21.90 16.05 3.81
C ALA A 282 20.80 16.96 4.36
N VAL A 283 20.19 17.75 3.47
CA VAL A 283 19.06 18.64 3.80
C VAL A 283 17.89 18.38 2.85
N PHE A 284 16.68 18.31 3.40
CA PHE A 284 15.43 18.23 2.64
C PHE A 284 14.55 19.46 2.86
N ILE A 285 14.27 20.19 1.80
CA ILE A 285 13.45 21.42 1.81
C ILE A 285 11.99 21.06 1.49
N ALA A 286 11.11 21.27 2.47
CA ALA A 286 9.69 20.91 2.45
C ALA A 286 8.79 22.03 3.01
N THR A 287 9.17 23.29 2.77
CA THR A 287 8.49 24.50 3.28
C THR A 287 7.09 24.74 2.69
N GLY A 288 6.73 24.03 1.61
CA GLY A 288 5.49 24.26 0.89
C GLY A 288 5.50 25.58 0.10
N LEU A 289 4.31 26.15 -0.14
CA LEU A 289 4.17 27.44 -0.82
C LEU A 289 3.55 28.47 0.14
N SER A 290 4.37 29.26 0.80
CA SER A 290 3.91 30.26 1.79
C SER A 290 3.18 31.45 1.18
N ARG A 291 3.36 31.71 -0.13
CA ARG A 291 2.83 32.91 -0.79
C ARG A 291 1.54 32.63 -1.57
N GLN A 292 0.47 33.36 -1.25
CA GLN A 292 -0.75 33.36 -2.04
C GLN A 292 -0.60 34.24 -3.30
N LYS A 293 -1.28 33.87 -4.39
CA LYS A 293 -1.46 34.75 -5.54
C LYS A 293 -2.28 35.97 -5.15
N LYS A 294 -1.84 37.15 -5.60
CA LYS A 294 -2.54 38.41 -5.37
C LYS A 294 -3.73 38.53 -6.33
N LEU A 295 -4.78 39.20 -5.87
CA LEU A 295 -5.88 39.63 -6.71
C LEU A 295 -5.48 40.97 -7.34
N GLU A 296 -5.28 41.01 -8.65
CA GLU A 296 -4.73 42.17 -9.36
C GLU A 296 -5.84 43.13 -9.79
N ILE A 297 -6.53 43.73 -8.83
CA ILE A 297 -7.56 44.75 -9.04
C ILE A 297 -7.41 45.92 -8.07
N GLU A 298 -8.00 47.06 -8.43
CA GLU A 298 -8.09 48.21 -7.53
C GLU A 298 -8.92 47.84 -6.29
N GLY A 299 -8.40 48.16 -5.09
CA GLY A 299 -9.04 47.83 -3.81
C GLY A 299 -8.76 46.42 -3.29
N SER A 300 -7.86 45.66 -3.94
CA SER A 300 -7.55 44.27 -3.54
C SER A 300 -7.03 44.11 -2.11
N GLU A 301 -6.46 45.17 -1.52
CA GLU A 301 -6.01 45.23 -0.13
C GLU A 301 -7.14 45.15 0.89
N LEU A 302 -8.39 45.43 0.48
CA LEU A 302 -9.59 45.28 1.30
C LEU A 302 -10.04 43.82 1.43
N ALA A 303 -9.51 42.92 0.60
CA ALA A 303 -9.81 41.50 0.66
C ALA A 303 -8.86 40.74 1.59
N ILE A 304 -9.42 39.85 2.40
CA ILE A 304 -8.67 38.99 3.32
C ILE A 304 -8.07 37.82 2.53
N CYS A 305 -6.84 37.43 2.87
CA CYS A 305 -6.20 36.24 2.33
C CYS A 305 -6.89 34.97 2.85
N GLY A 306 -7.39 34.11 1.96
CA GLY A 306 -8.11 32.89 2.32
C GLY A 306 -7.28 31.90 3.14
N LEU A 307 -5.98 31.73 2.83
CA LEU A 307 -5.11 30.91 3.69
C LEU A 307 -4.96 31.51 5.09
N LYS A 308 -4.85 32.84 5.19
CA LYS A 308 -4.71 33.51 6.49
C LYS A 308 -5.98 33.34 7.32
N PHE A 309 -7.14 33.56 6.70
CA PHE A 309 -8.44 33.32 7.32
C PHE A 309 -8.59 31.89 7.83
N LEU A 310 -8.28 30.88 7.00
CA LEU A 310 -8.34 29.48 7.42
C LEU A 310 -7.34 29.16 8.55
N LYS A 311 -6.15 29.77 8.52
CA LYS A 311 -5.17 29.64 9.62
C LYS A 311 -5.73 30.19 10.92
N GLU A 312 -6.28 31.39 10.92
CA GLU A 312 -6.90 32.04 12.10
C GLU A 312 -8.03 31.15 12.66
N VAL A 313 -8.94 30.68 11.80
CA VAL A 313 -10.03 29.75 12.19
C VAL A 313 -9.49 28.46 12.81
N ASN A 314 -8.47 27.84 12.21
CA ASN A 314 -7.88 26.60 12.72
C ASN A 314 -7.08 26.79 14.02
N MET A 315 -6.63 28.01 14.30
CA MET A 315 -6.02 28.38 15.57
C MET A 315 -7.05 28.66 16.67
N GLY A 316 -8.34 28.54 16.36
CA GLY A 316 -9.44 28.76 17.29
C GLY A 316 -9.88 30.22 17.39
N GLU A 317 -9.35 31.09 16.54
CA GLU A 317 -9.81 32.47 16.43
C GLU A 317 -11.19 32.51 15.76
N LYS A 318 -11.96 33.55 16.07
CA LYS A 318 -13.26 33.82 15.44
C LYS A 318 -13.18 35.17 14.74
N PRO A 319 -12.63 35.23 13.51
CA PRO A 319 -12.62 36.46 12.74
C PRO A 319 -14.04 37.00 12.58
N ASP A 320 -14.23 38.29 12.81
CA ASP A 320 -15.50 38.95 12.52
C ASP A 320 -15.64 39.12 11.01
N ILE A 321 -16.57 38.38 10.43
CA ILE A 321 -16.79 38.33 8.98
C ILE A 321 -18.12 38.94 8.54
N GLY A 322 -18.97 39.34 9.50
CA GLY A 322 -20.34 39.79 9.23
C GLY A 322 -21.28 38.71 8.66
N GLU A 323 -22.37 39.13 8.04
CA GLU A 323 -23.41 38.23 7.53
C GLU A 323 -23.32 37.96 6.02
N GLN A 324 -22.72 38.88 5.27
CA GLN A 324 -22.59 38.85 3.80
C GLN A 324 -21.12 38.69 3.40
N VAL A 325 -20.76 37.49 2.91
CA VAL A 325 -19.37 37.15 2.58
C VAL A 325 -19.22 36.77 1.11
N LEU A 326 -18.28 37.41 0.42
CA LEU A 326 -17.90 37.08 -0.96
C LEU A 326 -16.55 36.38 -0.98
N ILE A 327 -16.44 35.28 -1.73
CA ILE A 327 -15.21 34.49 -1.85
C ILE A 327 -14.78 34.47 -3.30
N VAL A 328 -13.55 34.92 -3.57
CA VAL A 328 -12.98 34.99 -4.90
C VAL A 328 -12.05 33.79 -5.13
N GLY A 329 -12.49 32.82 -5.93
CA GLY A 329 -11.72 31.63 -6.26
C GLY A 329 -12.57 30.36 -6.33
N GLY A 330 -12.03 29.29 -6.91
CA GLY A 330 -12.76 28.02 -7.11
C GLY A 330 -12.04 26.76 -6.62
N GLY A 331 -10.88 26.91 -5.97
CA GLY A 331 -10.11 25.77 -5.45
C GLY A 331 -10.55 25.31 -4.06
N ASP A 332 -9.91 24.27 -3.52
CA ASP A 332 -10.27 23.68 -2.23
C ASP A 332 -10.26 24.72 -1.09
N ILE A 333 -9.29 25.64 -1.08
CA ILE A 333 -9.21 26.75 -0.11
C ILE A 333 -10.46 27.64 -0.19
N ALA A 334 -10.98 27.92 -1.38
CA ALA A 334 -12.16 28.77 -1.56
C ALA A 334 -13.40 28.08 -0.98
N VAL A 335 -13.59 26.79 -1.28
CA VAL A 335 -14.71 26.00 -0.76
C VAL A 335 -14.60 25.82 0.75
N ASP A 336 -13.41 25.56 1.27
CA ASP A 336 -13.19 25.40 2.71
C ASP A 336 -13.35 26.73 3.46
N ALA A 337 -12.94 27.85 2.88
CA ALA A 337 -13.23 29.18 3.42
C ALA A 337 -14.74 29.47 3.43
N ALA A 338 -15.48 29.08 2.38
CA ALA A 338 -16.92 29.28 2.29
C ALA A 338 -17.68 28.53 3.38
N ARG A 339 -17.35 27.26 3.55
CA ARG A 339 -17.95 26.39 4.56
C ARG A 339 -17.56 26.80 5.98
N SER A 340 -16.35 27.33 6.17
CA SER A 340 -15.91 27.90 7.45
C SER A 340 -16.64 29.22 7.76
N ALA A 341 -16.86 30.08 6.77
CA ALA A 341 -17.64 31.31 6.93
C ALA A 341 -19.08 31.01 7.37
N ARG A 342 -19.73 30.00 6.79
CA ARG A 342 -21.06 29.53 7.25
C ARG A 342 -21.07 29.14 8.72
N ARG A 343 -20.01 28.46 9.18
CA ARG A 343 -19.83 28.01 10.57
C ARG A 343 -19.56 29.14 11.57
N LEU A 344 -19.01 30.24 11.10
CA LEU A 344 -18.82 31.46 11.89
C LEU A 344 -20.09 32.33 11.95
N GLY A 345 -21.19 31.91 11.30
CA GLY A 345 -22.48 32.59 11.38
C GLY A 345 -22.85 33.44 10.17
N ALA A 346 -22.03 33.46 9.11
CA ALA A 346 -22.36 34.19 7.89
C ALA A 346 -23.64 33.62 7.25
N LYS A 347 -24.67 34.47 7.07
CA LYS A 347 -25.98 34.07 6.54
C LYS A 347 -25.99 33.88 5.03
N ASN A 348 -25.20 34.66 4.31
CA ASN A 348 -25.10 34.60 2.85
C ASN A 348 -23.62 34.53 2.46
N VAL A 349 -23.22 33.40 1.90
CA VAL A 349 -21.85 33.16 1.45
C VAL A 349 -21.88 32.85 -0.03
N THR A 350 -21.21 33.67 -0.82
CA THR A 350 -21.18 33.54 -2.28
C THR A 350 -19.76 33.34 -2.77
N VAL A 351 -19.53 32.24 -3.47
CA VAL A 351 -18.27 31.93 -4.16
C VAL A 351 -18.36 32.41 -5.60
N ILE A 352 -17.44 33.28 -6.02
CA ILE A 352 -17.32 33.74 -7.41
C ILE A 352 -16.16 33.03 -8.11
N TYR A 353 -16.42 32.58 -9.34
CA TYR A 353 -15.41 31.92 -10.16
C TYR A 353 -15.59 32.28 -11.64
N PRO A 354 -14.52 32.59 -12.39
CA PRO A 354 -14.62 33.12 -13.74
C PRO A 354 -14.94 32.08 -14.82
N ARG A 355 -15.14 30.81 -14.45
CA ARG A 355 -15.44 29.72 -15.40
C ARG A 355 -16.67 28.91 -14.97
N SER A 356 -17.01 27.90 -15.78
CA SER A 356 -18.15 27.02 -15.56
C SER A 356 -17.99 26.11 -14.33
N ARG A 357 -19.09 25.46 -13.92
CA ARG A 357 -19.12 24.54 -12.78
C ARG A 357 -18.18 23.35 -12.95
N VAL A 358 -18.14 22.79 -14.15
CA VAL A 358 -17.32 21.61 -14.49
C VAL A 358 -15.82 21.93 -14.44
N GLU A 359 -15.45 23.21 -14.57
CA GLU A 359 -14.07 23.69 -14.52
C GLU A 359 -13.64 24.19 -13.13
N LEU A 360 -14.47 24.01 -12.10
CA LEU A 360 -14.06 24.31 -10.72
C LEU A 360 -12.89 23.39 -10.31
N PRO A 361 -11.77 23.93 -9.81
CA PRO A 361 -10.64 23.11 -9.38
C PRO A 361 -10.91 22.28 -8.13
N ALA A 362 -11.81 22.75 -7.25
CA ALA A 362 -12.19 22.02 -6.04
C ALA A 362 -12.88 20.69 -6.37
N HIS A 363 -12.79 19.73 -5.46
CA HIS A 363 -13.46 18.45 -5.66
C HIS A 363 -14.98 18.59 -5.68
N GLN A 364 -15.63 17.95 -6.67
CA GLN A 364 -17.08 18.00 -6.87
C GLN A 364 -17.90 17.65 -5.62
N ARG A 365 -17.44 16.67 -4.82
CA ARG A 365 -18.06 16.32 -3.54
C ARG A 365 -18.04 17.48 -2.54
N ASP A 366 -16.92 18.20 -2.44
CA ASP A 366 -16.82 19.30 -1.49
C ASP A 366 -17.68 20.50 -1.92
N ILE A 367 -17.85 20.70 -3.23
CA ILE A 367 -18.77 21.69 -3.80
C ILE A 367 -20.22 21.33 -3.44
N GLU A 368 -20.63 20.08 -3.64
CA GLU A 368 -21.97 19.60 -3.28
C GLU A 368 -22.25 19.71 -1.78
N GLU A 369 -21.26 19.38 -0.94
CA GLU A 369 -21.40 19.54 0.50
C GLU A 369 -21.48 21.01 0.94
N ALA A 370 -20.83 21.92 0.22
CA ALA A 370 -20.95 23.37 0.44
C ALA A 370 -22.34 23.90 0.04
N GLU A 371 -22.88 23.44 -1.09
CA GLU A 371 -24.23 23.81 -1.54
C GLU A 371 -25.30 23.34 -0.55
N LYS A 372 -25.18 22.11 -0.03
CA LYS A 372 -26.06 21.60 1.04
C LYS A 372 -26.00 22.42 2.33
N GLU A 373 -24.88 23.11 2.57
CA GLU A 373 -24.70 24.02 3.71
C GLU A 373 -25.19 25.45 3.42
N GLY A 374 -25.71 25.71 2.21
CA GLY A 374 -26.26 26.99 1.78
C GLY A 374 -25.25 27.94 1.12
N VAL A 375 -24.07 27.45 0.71
CA VAL A 375 -23.11 28.26 -0.06
C VAL A 375 -23.61 28.43 -1.50
N GLN A 376 -23.62 29.68 -1.97
CA GLN A 376 -24.03 30.04 -3.33
C GLN A 376 -22.81 30.09 -4.26
N PHE A 377 -22.94 29.57 -5.47
CA PHE A 377 -21.89 29.64 -6.49
C PHE A 377 -22.31 30.58 -7.62
N PHE A 378 -21.64 31.72 -7.71
CA PHE A 378 -21.83 32.69 -8.77
C PHE A 378 -20.73 32.56 -9.82
N LEU A 379 -21.00 31.69 -10.79
CA LEU A 379 -20.06 31.27 -11.83
C LEU A 379 -20.08 32.23 -13.02
N MET A 380 -19.08 32.10 -13.88
CA MET A 380 -18.88 32.97 -15.06
C MET A 380 -18.86 34.45 -14.66
N ALA A 381 -18.11 34.77 -13.59
CA ALA A 381 -17.97 36.12 -13.08
C ALA A 381 -16.57 36.38 -12.52
N THR A 382 -16.08 37.61 -12.68
CA THR A 382 -14.79 38.06 -12.14
C THR A 382 -14.95 39.44 -11.49
N PRO A 383 -14.26 39.72 -10.38
CA PRO A 383 -14.24 41.05 -9.80
C PRO A 383 -13.36 41.97 -10.66
N LEU A 384 -13.74 43.25 -10.74
CA LEU A 384 -13.04 44.32 -11.45
C LEU A 384 -12.47 45.37 -10.50
N LYS A 385 -13.22 45.71 -9.45
CA LYS A 385 -12.85 46.74 -8.48
C LYS A 385 -13.53 46.49 -7.14
N ILE A 386 -12.83 46.79 -6.05
CA ILE A 386 -13.37 46.77 -4.68
C ILE A 386 -13.31 48.20 -4.13
N THR A 387 -14.41 48.66 -3.56
CA THR A 387 -14.49 49.95 -2.85
C THR A 387 -15.14 49.76 -1.48
N LYS A 388 -14.97 50.75 -0.60
CA LYS A 388 -15.66 50.80 0.69
C LYS A 388 -16.66 51.97 0.65
N GLU A 389 -17.94 51.67 0.83
CA GLU A 389 -19.05 52.63 0.87
C GLU A 389 -19.88 52.37 2.14
N ASP A 390 -20.15 53.41 2.94
CA ASP A 390 -20.99 53.34 4.15
C ASP A 390 -20.64 52.22 5.14
N GLY A 391 -19.34 51.96 5.31
CA GLY A 391 -18.83 50.91 6.21
C GLY A 391 -18.89 49.49 5.63
N LYS A 392 -19.51 49.29 4.46
CA LYS A 392 -19.58 48.01 3.73
C LYS A 392 -18.62 47.98 2.54
N LEU A 393 -18.26 46.77 2.11
CA LEU A 393 -17.47 46.54 0.91
C LEU A 393 -18.39 46.39 -0.29
N LYS A 394 -18.06 47.08 -1.38
CA LYS A 394 -18.75 47.00 -2.66
C LYS A 394 -17.80 46.44 -3.70
N VAL A 395 -18.25 45.45 -4.46
CA VAL A 395 -17.47 44.80 -5.51
C VAL A 395 -18.17 45.02 -6.83
N GLU A 396 -17.49 45.72 -7.74
CA GLU A 396 -17.86 45.76 -9.14
C GLU A 396 -17.34 44.50 -9.81
N MET A 397 -18.23 43.78 -10.49
CA MET A 397 -17.95 42.53 -11.17
C MET A 397 -18.46 42.60 -12.61
N ALA A 398 -17.89 41.76 -13.47
CA ALA A 398 -18.43 41.51 -14.80
C ALA A 398 -18.70 40.02 -14.98
N ARG A 399 -19.71 39.69 -15.80
CA ARG A 399 -19.81 38.35 -16.37
C ARG A 399 -18.56 38.07 -17.19
N THR A 400 -18.13 36.82 -17.21
CA THR A 400 -17.01 36.38 -18.06
C THR A 400 -17.52 35.62 -19.26
N ILE A 401 -16.82 35.76 -20.38
CA ILE A 401 -16.88 34.87 -21.54
C ILE A 401 -15.50 34.25 -21.72
N LEU A 402 -15.43 33.07 -22.33
CA LEU A 402 -14.16 32.46 -22.68
C LEU A 402 -13.71 33.02 -24.03
N ASP A 403 -12.48 33.49 -24.12
CA ASP A 403 -11.88 33.94 -25.39
C ASP A 403 -11.58 32.77 -26.35
N GLU A 404 -10.97 33.12 -27.49
CA GLU A 404 -10.43 32.13 -28.41
C GLU A 404 -9.28 31.36 -27.76
N PRO A 405 -9.17 30.04 -28.00
CA PRO A 405 -8.12 29.22 -27.40
C PRO A 405 -6.74 29.72 -27.79
N ASP A 406 -5.84 29.81 -26.81
CA ASP A 406 -4.43 30.11 -27.04
C ASP A 406 -3.71 28.98 -27.81
N GLU A 407 -2.41 29.14 -28.08
CA GLU A 407 -1.57 28.15 -28.78
C GLU A 407 -1.56 26.76 -28.12
N ARG A 408 -1.98 26.65 -26.86
CA ARG A 408 -2.08 25.39 -26.09
C ARG A 408 -3.51 24.87 -26.00
N GLY A 409 -4.45 25.50 -26.70
CA GLY A 409 -5.88 25.17 -26.66
C GLY A 409 -6.59 25.70 -25.41
N ILE A 410 -5.94 26.54 -24.59
CA ILE A 410 -6.51 27.03 -23.34
C ILE A 410 -7.28 28.32 -23.64
N ARG A 411 -8.58 28.31 -23.33
CA ARG A 411 -9.39 29.53 -23.32
C ARG A 411 -9.27 30.23 -21.98
N HIS A 412 -9.06 31.54 -22.00
CA HIS A 412 -8.96 32.40 -20.83
C HIS A 412 -10.29 33.15 -20.62
N PRO A 413 -10.76 33.27 -19.37
CA PRO A 413 -11.95 34.05 -19.09
C PRO A 413 -11.65 35.54 -19.18
N VAL A 414 -12.41 36.26 -20.01
CA VAL A 414 -12.33 37.71 -20.16
C VAL A 414 -13.64 38.37 -19.74
N PRO A 415 -13.60 39.58 -19.14
CA PRO A 415 -14.81 40.34 -18.82
C PRO A 415 -15.67 40.59 -20.07
N MET A 416 -16.95 40.28 -19.99
CA MET A 416 -17.92 40.54 -21.05
C MET A 416 -18.18 42.06 -21.15
N PRO A 417 -17.97 42.69 -22.32
CA PRO A 417 -18.26 44.10 -22.52
C PRO A 417 -19.71 44.45 -22.17
N GLY A 418 -19.92 45.61 -21.53
CA GLY A 418 -21.26 46.07 -21.11
C GLY A 418 -21.85 45.35 -19.89
N SER A 419 -21.22 44.29 -19.38
CA SER A 419 -21.66 43.62 -18.14
C SER A 419 -21.09 44.30 -16.91
N ARG A 420 -21.97 44.86 -16.08
CA ARG A 420 -21.64 45.37 -14.75
C ARG A 420 -22.62 44.84 -13.72
N LEU A 421 -22.08 44.20 -12.71
CA LEU A 421 -22.79 43.62 -11.59
C LEU A 421 -22.17 44.19 -10.32
N TYR A 422 -23.00 44.45 -9.32
CA TYR A 422 -22.55 44.98 -8.04
C TYR A 422 -22.93 44.01 -6.94
N TRP A 423 -21.98 43.75 -6.06
CA TRP A 423 -22.22 43.05 -4.80
C TRP A 423 -21.84 43.96 -3.65
N THR A 424 -22.63 43.95 -2.58
CA THR A 424 -22.37 44.72 -1.37
C THR A 424 -22.46 43.79 -0.17
N GLY A 425 -21.46 43.84 0.71
CA GLY A 425 -21.43 43.02 1.90
C GLY A 425 -20.32 43.40 2.86
N ASP A 426 -20.04 42.50 3.80
CA ASP A 426 -19.23 42.81 4.97
C ASP A 426 -17.77 42.39 4.75
N THR A 427 -17.55 41.21 4.16
CA THR A 427 -16.21 40.63 4.00
C THR A 427 -15.97 40.06 2.60
N ILE A 428 -14.76 40.27 2.08
CA ILE A 428 -14.28 39.63 0.86
C ILE A 428 -13.07 38.76 1.20
N ILE A 429 -13.09 37.49 0.79
CA ILE A 429 -11.98 36.55 0.98
C ILE A 429 -11.42 36.15 -0.39
N SER A 430 -10.14 36.42 -0.62
CA SER A 430 -9.43 36.04 -1.84
C SER A 430 -8.74 34.69 -1.67
N ALA A 431 -9.06 33.73 -2.53
CA ALA A 431 -8.58 32.34 -2.49
C ALA A 431 -8.08 31.86 -3.87
N LEU A 432 -7.17 32.64 -4.47
CA LEU A 432 -6.64 32.40 -5.84
C LEU A 432 -5.54 31.33 -5.94
N GLY A 433 -5.25 30.63 -4.83
CA GLY A 433 -4.21 29.61 -4.74
C GLY A 433 -2.81 30.18 -4.44
N GLN A 434 -1.81 29.30 -4.40
CA GLN A 434 -0.45 29.61 -3.96
C GLN A 434 0.54 29.69 -5.15
N GLN A 435 1.69 30.32 -4.93
CA GLN A 435 2.76 30.46 -5.91
C GLN A 435 4.14 30.26 -5.31
N GLY A 436 5.12 29.93 -6.15
CA GLY A 436 6.53 29.82 -5.77
C GLY A 436 7.09 31.15 -5.28
N ASP A 437 7.94 31.08 -4.27
CA ASP A 437 8.60 32.24 -3.68
C ASP A 437 10.12 32.15 -3.89
N PRO A 438 10.69 32.94 -4.82
CA PRO A 438 12.13 32.89 -5.10
C PRO A 438 12.97 33.67 -4.07
N THR A 439 12.34 34.34 -3.09
CA THR A 439 13.06 35.21 -2.13
C THR A 439 14.11 34.45 -1.31
N PHE A 440 13.96 33.12 -1.15
CA PHE A 440 14.95 32.30 -0.46
C PHE A 440 16.34 32.34 -1.10
N GLN A 441 16.45 32.65 -2.40
CA GLN A 441 17.74 32.78 -3.07
C GLN A 441 18.61 33.92 -2.51
N SER A 442 18.02 34.84 -1.74
CA SER A 442 18.75 35.92 -1.06
C SER A 442 19.31 35.55 0.31
N TYR A 443 18.99 34.36 0.84
CA TYR A 443 19.37 33.98 2.21
C TYR A 443 20.86 33.62 2.35
N GLY A 444 21.52 33.20 1.27
CA GLY A 444 22.91 32.78 1.28
C GLY A 444 23.42 32.30 -0.08
N GLU A 445 24.72 32.03 -0.18
CA GLU A 445 25.37 31.61 -1.44
C GLU A 445 24.86 30.24 -1.94
N ILE A 446 24.64 29.30 -1.02
CA ILE A 446 24.12 27.96 -1.37
C ILE A 446 22.70 28.10 -1.91
N GLU A 447 21.86 28.89 -1.25
CA GLU A 447 20.49 29.18 -1.64
C GLU A 447 20.41 29.86 -3.01
N ALA A 448 21.29 30.85 -3.26
CA ALA A 448 21.38 31.54 -4.55
C ALA A 448 21.68 30.58 -5.71
N SER A 449 22.43 29.49 -5.44
CA SER A 449 22.78 28.49 -6.44
C SER A 449 21.67 27.49 -6.78
N ILE A 450 20.58 27.44 -6.00
CA ILE A 450 19.47 26.49 -6.23
C ILE A 450 18.67 26.92 -7.46
N ALA A 451 18.56 26.02 -8.43
CA ALA A 451 17.83 26.26 -9.66
C ALA A 451 16.31 26.29 -9.43
N LEU A 452 15.63 27.22 -10.09
CA LEU A 452 14.17 27.35 -10.08
C LEU A 452 13.56 26.89 -11.41
N THR A 453 12.28 26.51 -11.35
CA THR A 453 11.43 26.30 -12.54
C THR A 453 10.84 27.64 -13.02
N PRO A 454 10.25 27.72 -14.24
CA PRO A 454 9.53 28.91 -14.69
C PRO A 454 8.39 29.36 -13.76
N ARG A 455 7.88 28.46 -12.90
CA ARG A 455 6.85 28.76 -11.90
C ARG A 455 7.43 29.25 -10.57
N LYS A 456 8.74 29.55 -10.53
CA LYS A 456 9.47 29.98 -9.33
C LYS A 456 9.44 28.95 -8.18
N THR A 457 9.27 27.67 -8.50
CA THR A 457 9.41 26.54 -7.56
C THR A 457 10.82 25.95 -7.65
N ILE A 458 11.29 25.23 -6.63
CA ILE A 458 12.61 24.58 -6.65
C ILE A 458 12.63 23.47 -7.70
N LYS A 459 13.61 23.52 -8.60
CA LYS A 459 13.79 22.51 -9.65
C LYS A 459 14.42 21.25 -9.05
N THR A 460 13.74 20.12 -9.21
CA THR A 460 14.21 18.82 -8.71
C THR A 460 14.05 17.71 -9.74
N HIS A 461 14.83 16.65 -9.58
CA HIS A 461 14.68 15.44 -10.39
C HIS A 461 13.41 14.66 -9.95
N PRO A 462 12.47 14.33 -10.86
CA PRO A 462 11.17 13.80 -10.48
C PRO A 462 11.16 12.46 -9.76
N SER A 463 12.19 11.60 -9.88
CA SER A 463 12.23 10.30 -9.17
C SER A 463 13.02 10.34 -7.86
N THR A 464 14.00 11.23 -7.73
CA THR A 464 14.94 11.27 -6.60
C THR A 464 14.76 12.49 -5.70
N MET A 465 14.00 13.50 -6.15
CA MET A 465 13.80 14.78 -5.47
C MET A 465 15.10 15.59 -5.26
N LYS A 466 16.20 15.19 -5.90
CA LYS A 466 17.50 15.87 -5.83
C LYS A 466 17.45 17.22 -6.54
N THR A 467 18.06 18.25 -5.95
CA THR A 467 18.27 19.55 -6.61
C THR A 467 19.53 19.51 -7.49
N ASN A 468 19.95 20.65 -8.03
CA ASN A 468 21.26 20.79 -8.68
C ASN A 468 22.44 20.87 -7.69
N VAL A 469 22.18 21.05 -6.39
CA VAL A 469 23.20 21.12 -5.34
C VAL A 469 23.31 19.77 -4.63
N ASP A 470 24.54 19.26 -4.50
CA ASP A 470 24.78 17.97 -3.85
C ASP A 470 24.42 18.00 -2.35
N GLY A 471 23.80 16.93 -1.88
CA GLY A 471 23.30 16.83 -0.51
C GLY A 471 21.99 17.59 -0.24
N ILE A 472 21.47 18.37 -1.20
CA ILE A 472 20.24 19.16 -1.05
C ILE A 472 19.11 18.58 -1.90
N TYR A 473 17.98 18.34 -1.25
CA TYR A 473 16.76 17.76 -1.83
C TYR A 473 15.58 18.68 -1.55
N ALA A 474 14.54 18.65 -2.40
CA ALA A 474 13.32 19.40 -2.15
C ALA A 474 12.07 18.64 -2.61
N GLY A 475 10.97 18.77 -1.88
CA GLY A 475 9.76 17.98 -2.17
C GLY A 475 8.50 18.56 -1.56
N GLY A 476 7.35 18.05 -2.00
CA GLY A 476 6.05 18.68 -1.73
C GLY A 476 5.81 19.88 -2.63
N ASP A 477 5.02 20.83 -2.14
CA ASP A 477 4.52 21.93 -2.97
C ASP A 477 5.63 22.90 -3.39
N VAL A 478 6.69 23.07 -2.57
CA VAL A 478 7.85 23.92 -2.89
C VAL A 478 8.58 23.48 -4.16
N ALA A 479 8.50 22.20 -4.53
CA ALA A 479 9.10 21.65 -5.74
C ALA A 479 8.07 21.44 -6.86
N THR A 480 6.90 20.87 -6.52
CA THR A 480 5.92 20.39 -7.51
C THR A 480 4.77 21.35 -7.82
N GLY A 481 4.66 22.46 -7.08
CA GLY A 481 3.45 23.27 -7.01
C GLY A 481 2.39 22.65 -6.10
N SER A 482 1.26 23.33 -5.88
CA SER A 482 0.16 22.78 -5.07
C SER A 482 -0.31 21.43 -5.61
N ARG A 483 -0.13 20.38 -4.79
CA ARG A 483 -0.55 19.00 -5.07
C ARG A 483 -1.30 18.42 -3.88
N THR A 484 -1.79 17.20 -4.04
CA THR A 484 -2.53 16.51 -2.98
C THR A 484 -1.61 16.00 -1.88
N VAL A 485 -2.13 15.84 -0.66
CA VAL A 485 -1.38 15.33 0.50
C VAL A 485 -0.65 14.02 0.20
N ILE A 486 -1.30 13.08 -0.50
CA ILE A 486 -0.69 11.79 -0.84
C ILE A 486 0.48 11.92 -1.83
N GLN A 487 0.48 12.94 -2.69
CA GLN A 487 1.62 13.23 -3.58
C GLN A 487 2.77 13.86 -2.80
N ALA A 488 2.49 14.73 -1.83
CA ALA A 488 3.51 15.28 -0.93
C ALA A 488 4.18 14.18 -0.11
N VAL A 489 3.39 13.24 0.44
CA VAL A 489 3.88 12.03 1.11
C VAL A 489 4.77 11.20 0.20
N ALA A 490 4.32 10.93 -1.04
CA ALA A 490 5.12 10.19 -2.02
C ALA A 490 6.44 10.90 -2.37
N GLY A 491 6.43 12.23 -2.42
CA GLY A 491 7.63 13.05 -2.59
C GLY A 491 8.61 12.90 -1.43
N GLY A 492 8.13 13.05 -0.18
CA GLY A 492 8.94 12.87 1.03
C GLY A 492 9.58 11.48 1.14
N ARG A 493 8.83 10.42 0.80
CA ARG A 493 9.38 9.04 0.75
C ARG A 493 10.50 8.91 -0.26
N ARG A 494 10.30 9.39 -1.50
CA ARG A 494 11.34 9.30 -2.55
C ARG A 494 12.59 10.08 -2.16
N ALA A 495 12.42 11.25 -1.54
CA ALA A 495 13.54 12.00 -1.00
C ALA A 495 14.29 11.20 0.09
N ALA A 496 13.57 10.56 1.02
CA ALA A 496 14.17 9.74 2.07
C ALA A 496 14.97 8.55 1.51
N ASP A 497 14.45 7.86 0.48
CA ASP A 497 15.16 6.78 -0.22
C ASP A 497 16.46 7.31 -0.85
N SER A 498 16.39 8.39 -1.63
CA SER A 498 17.57 8.98 -2.29
C SER A 498 18.59 9.60 -1.33
N ILE A 499 18.14 10.20 -0.22
CA ILE A 499 19.04 10.70 0.84
C ILE A 499 19.78 9.55 1.50
N HIS A 500 19.09 8.44 1.79
CA HIS A 500 19.74 7.26 2.36
C HIS A 500 20.79 6.68 1.42
N GLU A 501 20.48 6.52 0.12
CA GLU A 501 21.44 6.08 -0.90
C GLU A 501 22.68 6.97 -0.94
N PHE A 502 22.49 8.29 -0.94
CA PHE A 502 23.57 9.27 -0.94
C PHE A 502 24.47 9.16 0.29
N LEU A 503 23.89 9.05 1.49
CA LEU A 503 24.62 9.02 2.75
C LEU A 503 25.33 7.69 3.01
N MET A 504 24.72 6.58 2.60
CA MET A 504 25.28 5.23 2.76
C MET A 504 26.21 4.84 1.62
N LYS A 505 26.29 5.63 0.54
CA LYS A 505 27.02 5.32 -0.69
C LYS A 505 26.57 3.99 -1.31
N GLU A 506 25.31 3.64 -1.11
CA GLU A 506 24.69 2.45 -1.68
C GLU A 506 24.04 2.82 -3.01
N LYS A 507 24.31 2.05 -4.05
CA LYS A 507 23.47 2.10 -5.25
C LYS A 507 22.20 1.36 -4.93
N ALA A 508 21.06 2.04 -4.92
CA ALA A 508 19.80 1.33 -4.87
C ALA A 508 19.70 0.32 -6.02
N GLY A 509 19.28 -0.89 -5.67
CA GLY A 509 18.70 -1.80 -6.65
C GLY A 509 17.60 -1.05 -7.41
N PHE A 510 17.60 -1.22 -8.72
CA PHE A 510 16.68 -0.57 -9.65
C PHE A 510 15.24 -0.51 -9.08
N THR A 511 14.73 0.70 -8.80
CA THR A 511 13.32 0.88 -8.41
C THR A 511 12.45 0.28 -9.52
N GLU A 512 11.65 -0.75 -9.19
CA GLU A 512 10.85 -1.53 -10.14
C GLU A 512 10.41 -0.69 -11.34
N ALA A 513 10.93 -1.06 -12.51
CA ALA A 513 10.30 -0.67 -13.76
C ALA A 513 8.80 -1.00 -13.64
N ARG A 514 7.97 -0.15 -14.23
CA ARG A 514 6.49 -0.24 -14.29
C ARG A 514 5.98 -1.48 -15.03
N PHE A 515 6.59 -2.65 -14.81
CA PHE A 515 6.22 -3.91 -15.40
C PHE A 515 4.94 -4.41 -14.74
N ASN A 516 3.88 -4.46 -15.54
CA ASN A 516 2.59 -4.96 -15.16
C ASN A 516 1.89 -5.49 -16.40
N PHE A 517 1.70 -6.81 -16.48
CA PHE A 517 0.66 -7.35 -17.35
C PHE A 517 -0.67 -6.78 -16.92
N THR A 518 -1.56 -6.54 -17.87
CA THR A 518 -2.82 -5.85 -17.63
C THR A 518 -3.99 -6.52 -18.33
N LYS A 519 -5.14 -6.61 -17.67
CA LYS A 519 -6.40 -7.07 -18.27
C LYS A 519 -7.09 -6.03 -19.17
N GLY A 520 -6.45 -4.89 -19.40
CA GLY A 520 -6.96 -3.76 -20.19
C GLY A 520 -6.55 -2.43 -19.55
N LYS A 521 -6.14 -1.43 -20.32
CA LYS A 521 -5.71 -0.15 -19.73
C LYS A 521 -6.90 0.76 -19.43
N ARG A 522 -7.88 0.78 -20.32
CA ARG A 522 -9.14 1.52 -20.17
C ARG A 522 -10.23 0.61 -19.66
N PHE A 523 -11.42 1.16 -19.42
CA PHE A 523 -12.57 0.36 -19.01
C PHE A 523 -13.12 -0.43 -20.21
N GLU A 524 -13.18 0.23 -21.38
CA GLU A 524 -13.63 -0.36 -22.65
C GLU A 524 -12.79 -1.58 -23.10
N ASP A 525 -11.53 -1.65 -22.67
CA ASP A 525 -10.62 -2.74 -23.04
C ASP A 525 -10.82 -3.98 -22.15
N VAL A 526 -11.56 -3.88 -21.04
CA VAL A 526 -11.74 -4.99 -20.09
C VAL A 526 -12.79 -5.95 -20.61
N ASP A 527 -12.46 -7.23 -20.55
CA ASP A 527 -13.42 -8.29 -20.83
C ASP A 527 -14.47 -8.41 -19.72
N MET A 528 -15.76 -8.33 -20.07
CA MET A 528 -16.86 -8.39 -19.11
C MET A 528 -17.01 -9.77 -18.45
N HIS A 529 -16.54 -10.84 -19.09
CA HIS A 529 -16.52 -12.18 -18.49
C HIS A 529 -15.63 -12.29 -17.25
N ASN A 530 -14.76 -11.29 -16.98
CA ASN A 530 -14.05 -11.20 -15.70
C ASN A 530 -14.98 -11.06 -14.49
N PHE A 531 -16.24 -10.65 -14.71
CA PHE A 531 -17.23 -10.38 -13.67
C PHE A 531 -18.29 -11.49 -13.55
N ASP A 532 -18.16 -12.57 -14.31
CA ASP A 532 -19.07 -13.71 -14.23
C ASP A 532 -19.07 -14.32 -12.83
N GLY A 533 -20.27 -14.56 -12.30
CA GLY A 533 -20.47 -15.10 -10.94
C GLY A 533 -20.40 -14.07 -9.81
N TYR A 534 -20.25 -12.78 -10.09
CA TYR A 534 -20.39 -11.72 -9.09
C TYR A 534 -21.78 -11.10 -9.12
N SER A 535 -22.33 -10.84 -7.93
CA SER A 535 -23.60 -10.14 -7.75
C SER A 535 -23.40 -8.63 -7.63
N ILE A 536 -24.37 -7.85 -8.12
CA ILE A 536 -24.46 -6.40 -7.89
C ILE A 536 -24.68 -6.15 -6.40
N GLN A 537 -23.84 -5.29 -5.81
CA GLN A 537 -24.00 -4.83 -4.42
C GLN A 537 -23.55 -3.37 -4.32
N LEU A 538 -24.38 -2.50 -3.76
CA LEU A 538 -24.04 -1.09 -3.53
C LEU A 538 -22.93 -0.94 -2.49
N ASN A 539 -22.23 0.19 -2.50
CA ASN A 539 -21.20 0.50 -1.52
C ASN A 539 -21.78 0.95 -0.17
N GLU A 540 -20.99 0.79 0.88
CA GLU A 540 -21.31 1.38 2.17
C GLU A 540 -21.15 2.91 2.10
N VAL A 541 -22.21 3.62 2.47
CA VAL A 541 -22.24 5.08 2.49
C VAL A 541 -21.58 5.58 3.78
N MET A 542 -20.68 6.56 3.67
CA MET A 542 -20.05 7.18 4.84
C MET A 542 -21.11 7.89 5.69
N PRO A 543 -21.28 7.52 6.97
CA PRO A 543 -22.17 8.25 7.86
C PRO A 543 -21.72 9.70 8.02
N THR A 544 -22.66 10.64 7.90
CA THR A 544 -22.41 12.08 8.00
C THR A 544 -23.40 12.76 8.93
N ARG A 545 -22.97 13.90 9.48
CA ARG A 545 -23.86 14.78 10.26
C ARG A 545 -24.78 15.56 9.31
N PRO A 546 -26.06 15.78 9.67
CA PRO A 546 -26.98 16.58 8.88
C PRO A 546 -26.44 18.01 8.62
N PRO A 547 -26.61 18.57 7.42
CA PRO A 547 -26.17 19.93 7.07
C PRO A 547 -26.63 21.00 8.06
N GLU A 548 -27.87 20.90 8.53
CA GLU A 548 -28.50 21.88 9.43
C GLU A 548 -27.83 21.93 10.80
N ARG A 549 -27.16 20.85 11.22
CA ARG A 549 -26.42 20.81 12.49
C ARG A 549 -24.97 21.22 12.30
N ARG A 550 -24.30 20.72 11.28
CA ARG A 550 -22.86 20.90 11.07
C ARG A 550 -22.45 22.31 10.64
N ILE A 551 -23.40 23.19 10.30
CA ILE A 551 -23.14 24.61 10.03
C ILE A 551 -23.00 25.44 11.30
N HIS A 552 -23.18 24.86 12.49
CA HIS A 552 -23.12 25.60 13.76
C HIS A 552 -21.85 25.34 14.57
N ASP A 553 -20.98 24.43 14.10
CA ASP A 553 -19.76 24.04 14.79
C ASP A 553 -18.71 23.52 13.79
N PHE A 554 -17.51 23.25 14.32
CA PHE A 554 -16.39 22.68 13.57
C PHE A 554 -16.15 21.19 13.90
N ASP A 555 -17.14 20.50 14.48
CA ASP A 555 -17.03 19.06 14.73
C ASP A 555 -17.02 18.30 13.40
N GLU A 556 -16.35 17.15 13.41
CA GLU A 556 -16.10 16.37 12.20
C GLU A 556 -17.42 16.02 11.48
N ALA A 557 -17.54 16.39 10.21
CA ALA A 557 -18.77 16.24 9.44
C ALA A 557 -19.04 14.78 9.03
N THR A 558 -17.99 13.95 8.97
CA THR A 558 -18.04 12.54 8.56
C THR A 558 -17.63 11.66 9.75
N LEU A 559 -18.43 10.65 10.08
CA LEU A 559 -18.30 9.93 11.36
C LEU A 559 -17.39 8.68 11.29
N GLY A 560 -17.07 8.19 10.09
CA GLY A 560 -16.31 6.95 9.90
C GLY A 560 -17.21 5.72 9.75
N PHE A 561 -16.63 4.59 9.35
CA PHE A 561 -17.32 3.30 9.28
C PHE A 561 -17.27 2.58 10.62
N SER A 562 -18.33 1.84 10.95
CA SER A 562 -18.24 0.79 11.97
C SER A 562 -17.38 -0.38 11.47
N GLU A 563 -16.99 -1.27 12.38
CA GLU A 563 -16.26 -2.50 12.03
C GLU A 563 -17.04 -3.36 11.03
N GLU A 564 -18.34 -3.54 11.26
CA GLU A 564 -19.21 -4.34 10.40
C GLU A 564 -19.33 -3.73 9.00
N MET A 565 -19.50 -2.40 8.90
CA MET A 565 -19.52 -1.68 7.62
C MET A 565 -18.19 -1.86 6.88
N ALA A 566 -17.07 -1.68 7.58
CA ALA A 566 -15.75 -1.82 6.98
C ALA A 566 -15.49 -3.25 6.47
N VAL A 567 -15.87 -4.28 7.23
CA VAL A 567 -15.72 -5.68 6.82
C VAL A 567 -16.63 -6.01 5.63
N ARG A 568 -17.90 -5.60 5.66
CA ARG A 568 -18.83 -5.80 4.53
C ARG A 568 -18.32 -5.14 3.27
N GLU A 569 -17.94 -3.87 3.35
CA GLU A 569 -17.40 -3.11 2.21
C GLU A 569 -16.11 -3.73 1.65
N ALA A 570 -15.20 -4.15 2.54
CA ALA A 570 -13.96 -4.79 2.13
C ALA A 570 -14.16 -6.15 1.43
N LYS A 571 -15.15 -6.94 1.88
CA LYS A 571 -15.51 -8.23 1.26
C LYS A 571 -16.05 -8.09 -0.16
N ARG A 572 -16.53 -6.90 -0.56
CA ARG A 572 -16.96 -6.66 -1.94
C ARG A 572 -15.79 -6.58 -2.95
N CYS A 573 -14.53 -6.55 -2.49
CA CYS A 573 -13.35 -6.43 -3.37
C CYS A 573 -13.21 -7.62 -4.34
N LEU A 574 -13.06 -7.33 -5.64
CA LEU A 574 -12.89 -8.35 -6.70
C LEU A 574 -11.49 -8.99 -6.75
N GLN A 575 -10.53 -8.48 -5.96
CA GLN A 575 -9.14 -8.98 -5.92
C GLN A 575 -8.46 -9.06 -7.31
N CYS A 576 -8.57 -7.99 -8.10
CA CYS A 576 -8.20 -7.98 -9.52
C CYS A 576 -6.72 -8.31 -9.80
N GLY A 577 -5.82 -7.93 -8.90
CA GLY A 577 -4.39 -8.20 -9.00
C GLY A 577 -4.02 -9.64 -8.63
N CYS A 578 -2.95 -10.15 -9.23
CA CYS A 578 -2.53 -11.54 -9.09
C CYS A 578 -2.14 -11.90 -7.65
N LEU A 579 -2.85 -12.87 -7.06
CA LEU A 579 -2.55 -13.40 -5.72
C LEU A 579 -1.25 -14.21 -5.68
N GLY A 580 -0.82 -14.78 -6.82
CA GLY A 580 0.43 -15.55 -6.93
C GLY A 580 1.71 -14.71 -7.04
N LEU A 581 1.64 -13.39 -6.79
CA LEU A 581 2.74 -12.45 -7.00
C LEU A 581 3.99 -12.79 -6.19
N SER A 582 3.82 -13.36 -4.99
CA SER A 582 4.90 -13.69 -4.03
C SER A 582 5.76 -14.89 -4.42
N LYS A 583 5.44 -15.55 -5.54
CA LYS A 583 6.17 -16.72 -6.05
C LYS A 583 6.30 -16.72 -7.57
N CYS A 584 5.97 -15.60 -8.22
CA CYS A 584 5.91 -15.51 -9.68
C CYS A 584 7.31 -15.27 -10.27
N THR A 585 8.12 -16.33 -10.32
CA THR A 585 9.46 -16.27 -10.92
C THR A 585 9.41 -15.94 -12.41
N TYR A 586 8.28 -16.21 -13.08
CA TYR A 586 8.08 -15.80 -14.48
C TYR A 586 8.13 -14.28 -14.65
N ARG A 587 7.41 -13.53 -13.79
CA ARG A 587 7.43 -12.07 -13.82
C ARG A 587 8.83 -11.53 -13.55
N GLU A 588 9.52 -12.09 -12.55
CA GLU A 588 10.88 -11.68 -12.20
C GLU A 588 11.80 -11.77 -13.43
N LEU A 589 11.78 -12.90 -14.14
CA LEU A 589 12.54 -13.05 -15.37
C LEU A 589 12.10 -12.07 -16.48
N CYS A 590 10.80 -11.82 -16.65
CA CYS A 590 10.35 -10.80 -17.61
C CYS A 590 10.90 -9.40 -17.28
N VAL A 591 11.03 -9.05 -16.00
CA VAL A 591 11.64 -7.79 -15.54
C VAL A 591 13.15 -7.80 -15.80
N ASP A 592 13.85 -8.84 -15.36
CA ASP A 592 15.31 -9.01 -15.51
C ASP A 592 15.73 -8.88 -16.98
N TYR A 593 14.96 -9.47 -17.90
CA TYR A 593 15.22 -9.49 -19.34
C TYR A 593 14.52 -8.37 -20.14
N LYS A 594 13.86 -7.41 -19.45
CA LYS A 594 13.20 -6.24 -20.06
C LYS A 594 12.17 -6.62 -21.14
N VAL A 595 11.37 -7.64 -20.88
CA VAL A 595 10.24 -8.03 -21.72
C VAL A 595 9.17 -6.94 -21.67
N LYS A 596 8.53 -6.65 -22.81
CA LYS A 596 7.46 -5.65 -22.87
C LYS A 596 6.14 -6.28 -22.44
N ALA A 597 5.52 -5.79 -21.37
CA ALA A 597 4.27 -6.36 -20.86
C ALA A 597 3.05 -6.18 -21.79
N ASN A 598 3.12 -5.31 -22.81
CA ASN A 598 1.99 -5.04 -23.72
C ASN A 598 1.84 -6.08 -24.84
N VAL A 599 2.74 -7.05 -24.95
CA VAL A 599 2.60 -8.18 -25.88
C VAL A 599 1.55 -9.19 -25.39
N ALA A 600 1.23 -9.16 -24.10
CA ALA A 600 0.23 -10.02 -23.49
C ALA A 600 -1.16 -9.78 -24.07
N ARG A 601 -1.92 -10.87 -24.24
CA ARG A 601 -3.34 -10.84 -24.55
C ARG A 601 -4.13 -9.98 -23.56
N THR A 602 -5.21 -9.39 -24.06
CA THR A 602 -6.08 -8.48 -23.29
C THR A 602 -7.51 -9.01 -23.12
N ARG A 603 -7.84 -10.14 -23.73
CA ARG A 603 -9.15 -10.80 -23.61
C ARG A 603 -9.07 -12.08 -22.78
N LEU A 604 -10.15 -12.36 -22.05
CA LEU A 604 -10.31 -13.62 -21.33
C LEU A 604 -10.56 -14.73 -22.35
N LYS A 605 -10.08 -15.95 -22.06
CA LYS A 605 -10.20 -17.12 -22.96
C LYS A 605 -10.78 -18.30 -22.21
N TYR A 606 -10.37 -18.47 -20.96
CA TYR A 606 -10.85 -19.54 -20.09
C TYR A 606 -11.54 -18.95 -18.86
N PRO A 607 -12.65 -19.54 -18.40
CA PRO A 607 -13.21 -19.19 -17.09
C PRO A 607 -12.23 -19.54 -15.97
N VAL A 608 -12.32 -18.82 -14.85
CA VAL A 608 -11.54 -19.13 -13.66
C VAL A 608 -12.25 -20.24 -12.89
N ASP A 609 -11.59 -21.40 -12.73
CA ASP A 609 -12.14 -22.54 -12.01
C ASP A 609 -11.92 -22.38 -10.49
N LYS A 610 -13.03 -22.33 -9.77
CA LYS A 610 -13.12 -22.24 -8.31
C LYS A 610 -13.81 -23.46 -7.69
N SER A 611 -14.02 -24.55 -8.43
CA SER A 611 -14.72 -25.75 -7.97
C SER A 611 -13.99 -26.47 -6.83
N HIS A 612 -12.65 -26.56 -6.89
CA HIS A 612 -11.86 -27.24 -5.88
C HIS A 612 -11.93 -26.51 -4.51
N PRO A 613 -12.10 -27.19 -3.37
CA PRO A 613 -12.33 -26.57 -2.07
C PRO A 613 -11.21 -25.63 -1.60
N PHE A 614 -9.96 -25.87 -2.00
CA PHE A 614 -8.79 -25.12 -1.52
C PHE A 614 -7.99 -24.38 -2.62
N ILE A 615 -8.24 -24.67 -3.90
CA ILE A 615 -7.37 -24.26 -5.01
C ILE A 615 -8.20 -23.49 -6.03
N VAL A 616 -7.66 -22.38 -6.53
CA VAL A 616 -8.19 -21.64 -7.68
C VAL A 616 -7.27 -21.89 -8.87
N ILE A 617 -7.88 -22.19 -10.03
CA ILE A 617 -7.19 -22.44 -11.29
C ILE A 617 -7.56 -21.33 -12.28
N ASP A 618 -6.57 -20.50 -12.62
CA ASP A 618 -6.69 -19.47 -13.66
C ASP A 618 -5.76 -19.84 -14.82
N ALA A 619 -6.29 -20.67 -15.74
CA ALA A 619 -5.56 -21.18 -16.90
C ALA A 619 -5.01 -20.07 -17.80
N ASN A 620 -5.60 -18.86 -17.76
CA ASN A 620 -5.13 -17.72 -18.55
C ASN A 620 -3.74 -17.21 -18.12
N LYS A 621 -3.23 -17.65 -16.96
CA LYS A 621 -1.87 -17.34 -16.48
C LYS A 621 -0.84 -18.43 -16.82
N CYS A 622 -1.27 -19.55 -17.40
CA CYS A 622 -0.43 -20.71 -17.61
C CYS A 622 0.61 -20.44 -18.71
N ILE A 623 1.83 -20.94 -18.52
CA ILE A 623 2.91 -20.89 -19.51
C ILE A 623 3.32 -22.30 -20.01
N GLY A 624 2.51 -23.33 -19.71
CA GLY A 624 2.76 -24.70 -20.15
C GLY A 624 4.01 -25.38 -19.58
N CYS A 625 4.54 -24.94 -18.42
CA CYS A 625 5.81 -25.47 -17.88
C CYS A 625 5.75 -26.91 -17.30
N SER A 626 4.57 -27.53 -17.25
CA SER A 626 4.31 -28.88 -16.71
C SER A 626 4.86 -29.17 -15.30
N ARG A 627 5.12 -28.14 -14.49
CA ARG A 627 5.58 -28.32 -13.10
C ARG A 627 4.49 -28.86 -12.19
N CYS A 628 3.25 -28.40 -12.40
CA CYS A 628 2.10 -28.81 -11.61
C CYS A 628 1.80 -30.31 -11.78
N GLU A 629 1.79 -30.80 -13.02
CA GLU A 629 1.61 -32.21 -13.38
C GLU A 629 2.72 -33.08 -12.79
N ARG A 630 4.00 -32.75 -13.03
CA ARG A 630 5.14 -33.54 -12.53
C ARG A 630 5.31 -33.51 -11.01
N SER A 631 4.80 -32.48 -10.33
CA SER A 631 4.78 -32.43 -8.87
C SER A 631 3.70 -33.31 -8.23
N CYS A 632 2.75 -33.84 -9.02
CA CYS A 632 1.64 -34.64 -8.53
C CYS A 632 2.01 -36.12 -8.44
N GLN A 633 2.28 -36.59 -7.22
CA GLN A 633 2.60 -38.00 -6.97
C GLN A 633 1.40 -38.96 -7.15
N TYR A 634 0.17 -38.42 -7.16
CA TYR A 634 -1.07 -39.20 -7.28
C TYR A 634 -1.57 -39.32 -8.73
N GLY A 635 -0.90 -38.65 -9.69
CA GLY A 635 -1.40 -38.59 -11.07
C GLY A 635 -2.78 -37.93 -11.18
N ALA A 636 -3.08 -36.99 -10.27
CA ALA A 636 -4.39 -36.37 -10.14
C ALA A 636 -4.58 -35.09 -10.96
N LEU A 637 -3.48 -34.49 -11.42
CA LEU A 637 -3.51 -33.26 -12.20
C LEU A 637 -3.25 -33.56 -13.66
N GLU A 638 -4.26 -33.30 -14.48
CA GLU A 638 -4.20 -33.45 -15.94
C GLU A 638 -3.95 -32.08 -16.58
N LEU A 639 -2.85 -31.97 -17.32
CA LEU A 639 -2.49 -30.77 -18.07
C LEU A 639 -2.47 -31.08 -19.57
N ASP A 640 -3.40 -30.47 -20.30
CA ASP A 640 -3.45 -30.47 -21.76
C ASP A 640 -3.16 -29.07 -22.28
N VAL A 641 -2.11 -28.97 -23.10
CA VAL A 641 -1.59 -27.73 -23.69
C VAL A 641 -0.97 -28.10 -25.03
N LYS A 642 -1.18 -27.26 -26.04
CA LYS A 642 -0.48 -27.35 -27.33
C LYS A 642 0.43 -26.15 -27.54
N TRP A 643 1.57 -26.39 -28.17
CA TRP A 643 2.59 -25.39 -28.45
C TRP A 643 2.90 -25.34 -29.94
N ASP A 644 3.32 -24.17 -30.43
CA ASP A 644 3.98 -24.08 -31.73
C ASP A 644 5.48 -24.33 -31.63
N ASP A 645 6.15 -24.25 -32.77
CA ASP A 645 7.60 -24.38 -32.94
C ASP A 645 8.37 -23.31 -32.14
N GLU A 646 7.75 -22.15 -31.90
CA GLU A 646 8.29 -21.07 -31.07
C GLU A 646 8.01 -21.29 -29.57
N GLY A 647 7.37 -22.40 -29.20
CA GLY A 647 6.95 -22.76 -27.84
C GLY A 647 5.96 -21.78 -27.21
N ARG A 648 5.26 -20.98 -28.02
CA ARG A 648 4.07 -20.25 -27.61
C ARG A 648 2.95 -21.25 -27.37
N VAL A 649 2.10 -20.96 -26.40
CA VAL A 649 0.87 -21.73 -26.20
C VAL A 649 -0.12 -21.31 -27.29
N ILE A 650 -0.38 -22.21 -28.25
CA ILE A 650 -1.19 -21.91 -29.43
C ILE A 650 -2.68 -22.27 -29.30
N GLU A 651 -3.00 -23.34 -28.57
CA GLU A 651 -4.39 -23.79 -28.37
C GLU A 651 -4.72 -24.00 -26.89
N ASP A 652 -5.96 -24.42 -26.62
CA ASP A 652 -6.60 -24.46 -25.31
C ASP A 652 -5.73 -25.05 -24.19
N VAL A 653 -5.68 -24.33 -23.07
CA VAL A 653 -5.07 -24.80 -21.82
C VAL A 653 -6.18 -25.40 -20.97
N SER A 654 -6.13 -26.71 -20.78
CA SER A 654 -7.01 -27.41 -19.85
C SER A 654 -6.20 -27.91 -18.66
N ILE A 655 -6.64 -27.55 -17.45
CA ILE A 655 -6.08 -28.04 -16.20
C ILE A 655 -7.25 -28.61 -15.40
N LYS A 656 -7.21 -29.92 -15.12
CA LYS A 656 -8.24 -30.60 -14.34
C LYS A 656 -7.62 -31.36 -13.17
N LEU A 657 -8.34 -31.38 -12.06
CA LEU A 657 -8.03 -32.22 -10.91
C LEU A 657 -9.07 -33.34 -10.88
N ASN A 658 -8.64 -34.58 -11.06
CA ASN A 658 -9.53 -35.75 -11.02
C ASN A 658 -9.75 -36.24 -9.57
N ASP A 659 -10.46 -37.36 -9.44
CA ASP A 659 -10.86 -38.00 -8.19
C ASP A 659 -9.68 -38.50 -7.33
N LYS A 660 -8.49 -38.70 -7.92
CA LYS A 660 -7.27 -39.05 -7.18
C LYS A 660 -6.68 -37.87 -6.39
N CYS A 661 -7.23 -36.67 -6.53
CA CYS A 661 -6.71 -35.48 -5.85
C CYS A 661 -6.97 -35.54 -4.34
N VAL A 662 -5.91 -35.79 -3.56
CA VAL A 662 -5.96 -35.75 -2.09
C VAL A 662 -5.86 -34.34 -1.49
N SER A 663 -6.02 -33.29 -2.31
CA SER A 663 -5.90 -31.89 -1.89
C SER A 663 -4.56 -31.53 -1.20
N CYS A 664 -3.46 -32.23 -1.54
CA CYS A 664 -2.17 -31.94 -0.91
C CYS A 664 -1.60 -30.57 -1.30
N GLY A 665 -1.98 -30.01 -2.45
CA GLY A 665 -1.55 -28.68 -2.92
C GLY A 665 -0.08 -28.56 -3.38
N ALA A 666 0.64 -29.66 -3.61
CA ALA A 666 2.01 -29.64 -4.14
C ALA A 666 2.10 -28.90 -5.51
N CYS A 667 1.08 -29.05 -6.34
CA CYS A 667 0.95 -28.35 -7.63
C CYS A 667 0.88 -26.82 -7.48
N VAL A 668 0.29 -26.33 -6.38
CA VAL A 668 0.21 -24.89 -6.08
C VAL A 668 1.59 -24.35 -5.74
N ASP A 669 2.35 -25.03 -4.87
CA ASP A 669 3.72 -24.64 -4.53
C ASP A 669 4.66 -24.72 -5.74
N ALA A 670 4.43 -25.66 -6.65
CA ALA A 670 5.23 -25.84 -7.85
C ALA A 670 4.93 -24.81 -8.96
N CYS A 671 3.81 -24.08 -8.91
CA CYS A 671 3.39 -23.17 -9.98
C CYS A 671 4.19 -21.84 -9.99
N PRO A 672 4.92 -21.50 -11.08
CA PRO A 672 5.77 -20.31 -11.14
C PRO A 672 5.07 -19.04 -11.65
N THR A 673 3.75 -19.09 -11.92
CA THR A 673 2.98 -17.98 -12.53
C THR A 673 1.77 -17.53 -11.72
N GLY A 674 1.35 -18.31 -10.73
CA GLY A 674 0.10 -18.08 -10.02
C GLY A 674 -1.16 -18.56 -10.76
N THR A 675 -1.01 -19.41 -11.80
CA THR A 675 -2.12 -20.18 -12.40
C THR A 675 -2.85 -21.00 -11.35
N LEU A 676 -2.10 -21.68 -10.49
CA LEU A 676 -2.61 -22.41 -9.34
C LEU A 676 -2.32 -21.59 -8.08
N SER A 677 -3.37 -21.20 -7.37
CA SER A 677 -3.28 -20.39 -6.16
C SER A 677 -4.19 -20.93 -5.06
N LYS A 678 -3.86 -20.62 -3.81
CA LYS A 678 -4.68 -21.01 -2.65
C LYS A 678 -5.87 -20.06 -2.56
N LYS A 679 -7.07 -20.57 -2.31
CA LYS A 679 -8.28 -19.73 -2.10
C LYS A 679 -8.12 -18.73 -0.96
N ASP A 680 -7.43 -19.13 0.11
CA ASP A 680 -7.22 -18.29 1.29
C ASP A 680 -6.11 -17.24 1.16
N LEU A 681 -5.34 -17.25 0.07
CA LEU A 681 -4.27 -16.30 -0.16
C LEU A 681 -4.86 -14.94 -0.51
N VAL A 682 -4.55 -13.91 0.27
CA VAL A 682 -5.32 -12.65 0.25
C VAL A 682 -4.53 -11.41 -0.10
N THR A 683 -3.22 -11.44 0.05
CA THR A 683 -2.42 -10.21 -0.09
C THR A 683 -1.43 -10.41 -1.24
N PRO A 684 -1.61 -9.71 -2.37
CA PRO A 684 -0.62 -9.74 -3.44
C PRO A 684 0.61 -8.98 -2.95
N LEU A 685 1.66 -9.71 -2.59
CA LEU A 685 2.91 -9.18 -2.07
C LEU A 685 4.08 -9.76 -2.87
N PHE A 686 5.16 -9.01 -2.95
CA PHE A 686 6.41 -9.53 -3.50
C PHE A 686 7.15 -10.39 -2.47
N PRO A 687 8.00 -11.34 -2.92
CA PRO A 687 8.81 -12.16 -2.02
C PRO A 687 9.63 -11.35 -1.00
N GLU A 688 10.25 -10.25 -1.43
CA GLU A 688 11.05 -9.36 -0.58
C GLU A 688 10.23 -8.57 0.45
N GLN A 689 8.90 -8.60 0.33
CA GLN A 689 7.97 -7.89 1.21
C GLN A 689 7.38 -8.76 2.31
N VAL A 690 7.76 -10.04 2.39
CA VAL A 690 7.22 -11.00 3.37
C VAL A 690 8.35 -11.59 4.22
N THR A 691 8.00 -12.04 5.42
CA THR A 691 8.92 -12.77 6.29
C THR A 691 8.61 -14.25 6.21
N ALA A 692 9.60 -15.07 5.86
CA ALA A 692 9.52 -16.51 5.95
C ALA A 692 10.12 -16.96 7.28
N VAL A 693 9.30 -17.57 8.14
CA VAL A 693 9.73 -18.12 9.42
C VAL A 693 9.69 -19.63 9.33
N LYS A 694 10.83 -20.28 9.56
CA LYS A 694 10.89 -21.74 9.67
C LYS A 694 10.16 -22.17 10.93
N SER A 695 9.25 -23.13 10.80
CA SER A 695 8.44 -23.63 11.89
C SER A 695 8.07 -25.09 11.68
N VAL A 696 7.30 -25.63 12.60
CA VAL A 696 6.80 -27.00 12.60
C VAL A 696 5.28 -26.97 12.53
N CYS A 697 4.70 -27.84 11.70
CA CYS A 697 3.25 -28.00 11.63
C CYS A 697 2.73 -28.67 12.91
N THR A 698 1.86 -27.98 13.64
CA THR A 698 1.29 -28.44 14.93
C THR A 698 -0.02 -29.21 14.77
N TYR A 699 -0.37 -29.67 13.58
CA TYR A 699 -1.67 -30.33 13.36
C TYR A 699 -1.73 -31.78 13.87
N CYS A 700 -0.61 -32.49 13.86
CA CYS A 700 -0.47 -33.86 14.34
C CYS A 700 0.96 -34.10 14.85
N GLY A 701 1.20 -35.24 15.50
CA GLY A 701 2.49 -35.61 16.09
C GLY A 701 3.64 -35.83 15.09
N THR A 702 3.38 -35.82 13.77
CA THR A 702 4.45 -35.95 12.76
C THR A 702 5.39 -34.74 12.77
N GLY A 703 4.89 -33.54 13.06
CA GLY A 703 5.71 -32.33 13.12
C GLY A 703 6.41 -31.99 11.79
N CYS A 704 5.67 -31.92 10.69
CA CYS A 704 6.25 -31.57 9.38
C CYS A 704 6.95 -30.20 9.40
N SER A 705 8.11 -30.10 8.74
CA SER A 705 8.84 -28.84 8.57
C SER A 705 8.11 -27.93 7.58
N VAL A 706 7.85 -26.69 8.00
CA VAL A 706 7.10 -25.68 7.23
C VAL A 706 7.78 -24.32 7.22
N ASP A 707 7.58 -23.58 6.15
CA ASP A 707 7.87 -22.15 6.07
C ASP A 707 6.57 -21.36 6.22
N VAL A 708 6.46 -20.63 7.33
CA VAL A 708 5.34 -19.73 7.59
C VAL A 708 5.63 -18.39 6.94
N ILE A 709 4.94 -18.11 5.84
CA ILE A 709 5.02 -16.83 5.15
C ILE A 709 4.07 -15.88 5.85
N SER A 710 4.63 -14.89 6.53
CA SER A 710 3.88 -13.93 7.34
C SER A 710 4.27 -12.50 6.97
N LYS A 711 3.39 -11.57 7.34
CA LYS A 711 3.69 -10.15 7.27
C LYS A 711 2.95 -9.42 8.38
N TYR A 712 3.69 -8.65 9.18
CA TYR A 712 3.15 -7.88 10.31
C TYR A 712 2.27 -8.71 11.25
N GLY A 713 2.70 -9.94 11.56
CA GLY A 713 1.98 -10.87 12.44
C GLY A 713 0.83 -11.64 11.79
N SER A 714 0.40 -11.28 10.57
CA SER A 714 -0.63 -12.02 9.84
C SER A 714 0.00 -13.13 9.00
N ILE A 715 -0.51 -14.37 9.13
CA ILE A 715 -0.06 -15.51 8.33
C ILE A 715 -0.73 -15.44 6.95
N LEU A 716 0.08 -15.31 5.91
CA LEU A 716 -0.35 -15.18 4.53
C LEU A 716 -0.44 -16.53 3.83
N GLU A 717 0.54 -17.39 4.07
CA GLU A 717 0.67 -18.69 3.41
C GLU A 717 1.58 -19.62 4.22
N ILE A 718 1.32 -20.93 4.21
CA ILE A 718 2.28 -21.96 4.65
C ILE A 718 2.87 -22.68 3.44
N LYS A 719 4.19 -22.76 3.34
CA LYS A 719 4.91 -23.56 2.34
C LYS A 719 5.61 -24.74 3.01
N ALA A 720 5.94 -25.75 2.22
CA ALA A 720 6.68 -26.90 2.72
C ALA A 720 8.20 -26.67 2.61
N ASP A 721 8.97 -26.98 3.66
CA ASP A 721 10.44 -27.01 3.56
C ASP A 721 10.85 -28.30 2.83
N ARG A 722 11.45 -28.15 1.65
CA ARG A 722 11.90 -29.27 0.80
C ARG A 722 13.20 -29.90 1.28
N SER A 723 13.94 -29.22 2.15
CA SER A 723 15.30 -29.59 2.54
C SER A 723 15.40 -30.41 3.83
N ARG A 724 14.27 -30.68 4.50
CA ARG A 724 14.27 -31.25 5.85
C ARG A 724 13.28 -32.40 6.05
N PRO A 725 13.63 -33.37 6.91
CA PRO A 725 12.68 -34.35 7.40
C PRO A 725 11.61 -33.69 8.30
N PRO A 726 10.53 -34.42 8.62
CA PRO A 726 10.19 -35.75 8.12
C PRO A 726 9.58 -35.73 6.70
N ASN A 727 9.24 -34.54 6.19
CA ASN A 727 8.31 -34.43 5.08
C ASN A 727 8.93 -34.09 3.73
N TRP A 728 10.18 -33.61 3.68
CA TRP A 728 10.93 -33.35 2.43
C TRP A 728 10.10 -32.58 1.38
N GLY A 729 9.37 -31.56 1.82
CA GLY A 729 8.53 -30.72 0.95
C GLY A 729 7.09 -31.20 0.72
N GLN A 730 6.72 -32.35 1.28
CA GLN A 730 5.35 -32.86 1.20
C GLN A 730 4.53 -32.35 2.38
N LEU A 731 3.34 -31.81 2.14
CA LEU A 731 2.40 -31.48 3.21
C LEU A 731 1.05 -32.07 2.88
N CYS A 732 0.36 -32.57 3.90
CA CYS A 732 -1.05 -32.90 3.80
C CYS A 732 -1.89 -31.62 3.68
N VAL A 733 -3.17 -31.79 3.32
CA VAL A 733 -4.13 -30.68 3.20
C VAL A 733 -4.19 -29.81 4.46
N LYS A 734 -4.15 -30.43 5.65
CA LYS A 734 -4.23 -29.72 6.94
C LYS A 734 -3.01 -28.82 7.17
N GLY A 735 -1.81 -29.35 6.98
CA GLY A 735 -0.58 -28.58 7.16
C GLY A 735 -0.43 -27.43 6.16
N ARG A 736 -0.97 -27.59 4.94
CA ARG A 736 -0.85 -26.57 3.88
C ARG A 736 -1.92 -25.49 3.92
N PHE A 737 -3.16 -25.84 4.24
CA PHE A 737 -4.32 -24.95 4.15
C PHE A 737 -4.95 -24.62 5.50
N GLY A 738 -4.75 -25.44 6.52
CA GLY A 738 -5.39 -25.32 7.83
C GLY A 738 -4.86 -24.19 8.71
N TYR A 739 -4.11 -23.21 8.20
CA TYR A 739 -3.52 -22.16 9.04
C TYR A 739 -4.50 -21.03 9.39
N THR A 740 -5.77 -21.14 9.02
CA THR A 740 -6.76 -20.06 9.21
C THR A 740 -7.48 -20.10 10.56
N PHE A 741 -7.31 -21.15 11.36
CA PHE A 741 -8.01 -21.31 12.65
C PHE A 741 -7.70 -20.19 13.66
N TYR A 742 -6.53 -19.56 13.61
CA TYR A 742 -6.17 -18.51 14.58
C TYR A 742 -7.04 -17.26 14.46
N ARG A 743 -7.71 -17.09 13.31
CA ARG A 743 -8.63 -15.98 13.01
C ARG A 743 -10.10 -16.41 12.87
N HIS A 744 -10.43 -17.66 13.21
CA HIS A 744 -11.81 -18.12 13.16
C HIS A 744 -12.66 -17.30 14.15
N GLU A 745 -13.90 -16.98 13.76
CA GLU A 745 -14.82 -16.19 14.60
C GLU A 745 -15.13 -16.92 15.93
N ASP A 746 -15.35 -18.23 15.86
CA ASP A 746 -15.53 -19.08 17.05
C ASP A 746 -14.27 -19.30 17.91
N ARG A 747 -13.12 -18.71 17.54
CA ARG A 747 -11.92 -18.85 18.38
C ARG A 747 -12.09 -18.04 19.66
N LEU A 748 -12.23 -18.74 20.78
CA LEU A 748 -12.19 -18.13 22.11
C LEU A 748 -10.85 -17.41 22.33
N ARG A 749 -10.93 -16.13 22.65
CA ARG A 749 -9.77 -15.25 22.95
C ARG A 749 -9.62 -14.95 24.43
N SER A 750 -10.70 -15.10 25.17
CA SER A 750 -10.81 -14.89 26.62
C SER A 750 -11.51 -16.10 27.25
N PRO A 751 -11.23 -16.40 28.52
CA PRO A 751 -11.96 -17.45 29.22
C PRO A 751 -13.42 -17.03 29.46
N LEU A 752 -14.30 -18.02 29.38
CA LEU A 752 -15.74 -17.86 29.56
C LEU A 752 -16.20 -18.77 30.70
N VAL A 753 -17.04 -18.25 31.59
CA VAL A 753 -17.63 -19.00 32.71
C VAL A 753 -19.15 -18.90 32.64
N ARG A 754 -19.85 -19.94 33.08
CA ARG A 754 -21.29 -19.90 33.37
C ARG A 754 -21.52 -20.58 34.72
N ASP A 755 -22.44 -20.06 35.51
CA ASP A 755 -22.65 -20.56 36.86
C ASP A 755 -23.46 -21.87 36.85
N SER A 756 -24.47 -21.98 35.97
CA SER A 756 -25.25 -23.18 35.70
C SER A 756 -25.29 -23.53 34.19
N ILE A 757 -25.81 -24.71 33.84
CA ILE A 757 -25.92 -25.13 32.43
C ILE A 757 -26.94 -24.30 31.65
N ASP A 758 -27.94 -23.76 32.35
CA ASP A 758 -29.05 -22.97 31.82
C ASP A 758 -28.71 -21.48 31.69
N GLU A 759 -27.55 -21.06 32.22
CA GLU A 759 -27.09 -19.68 32.14
C GLU A 759 -26.13 -19.44 30.98
N PRO A 760 -26.16 -18.22 30.40
CA PRO A 760 -25.24 -17.85 29.35
C PRO A 760 -23.80 -17.76 29.88
N PHE A 761 -22.84 -17.98 28.98
CA PHE A 761 -21.44 -17.71 29.28
C PHE A 761 -21.20 -16.21 29.46
N ARG A 762 -20.44 -15.85 30.49
CA ARG A 762 -19.86 -14.53 30.71
C ARG A 762 -18.34 -14.56 30.54
N GLU A 763 -17.78 -13.52 29.94
CA GLU A 763 -16.33 -13.34 29.84
C GLU A 763 -15.75 -13.01 31.22
N VAL A 764 -14.62 -13.64 31.56
CA VAL A 764 -13.91 -13.45 32.82
C VAL A 764 -12.42 -13.29 32.58
N ASP A 765 -11.67 -12.87 33.60
CA ASP A 765 -10.21 -12.94 33.55
C ASP A 765 -9.70 -14.37 33.85
N TRP A 766 -8.41 -14.58 33.61
CA TRP A 766 -7.78 -15.88 33.84
C TRP A 766 -7.75 -16.29 35.31
N ASP A 767 -7.64 -15.35 36.24
CA ASP A 767 -7.54 -15.65 37.67
C ASP A 767 -8.88 -16.17 38.20
N GLU A 768 -9.98 -15.54 37.81
CA GLU A 768 -11.33 -16.01 38.09
C GLU A 768 -11.59 -17.35 37.43
N ALA A 769 -11.29 -17.49 36.14
CA ALA A 769 -11.48 -18.75 35.42
C ALA A 769 -10.76 -19.92 36.09
N LEU A 770 -9.47 -19.73 36.42
CA LEU A 770 -8.66 -20.74 37.10
C LEU A 770 -9.16 -21.03 38.51
N ARG A 771 -9.63 -20.02 39.26
CA ARG A 771 -10.20 -20.20 40.60
C ARG A 771 -11.49 -21.01 40.57
N VAL A 772 -12.40 -20.69 39.64
CA VAL A 772 -13.66 -21.44 39.44
C VAL A 772 -13.36 -22.88 39.05
N LEU A 773 -12.41 -23.08 38.12
CA LEU A 773 -12.00 -24.39 37.65
C LEU A 773 -11.41 -25.20 38.82
N ALA A 774 -10.42 -24.66 39.53
CA ALA A 774 -9.80 -25.31 40.68
C ALA A 774 -10.82 -25.68 41.77
N ALA A 775 -11.75 -24.77 42.12
CA ALA A 775 -12.78 -25.02 43.12
C ALA A 775 -13.70 -26.18 42.73
N ARG A 776 -14.17 -26.22 41.46
CA ARG A 776 -15.02 -27.30 40.95
C ARG A 776 -14.27 -28.63 40.87
N PHE A 777 -13.04 -28.64 40.39
CA PHE A 777 -12.21 -29.85 40.34
C PHE A 777 -11.93 -30.41 41.74
N ASN A 778 -11.59 -29.57 42.72
CA ASN A 778 -11.42 -29.99 44.12
C ASN A 778 -12.73 -30.56 44.68
N THR A 779 -13.86 -29.88 44.47
CA THR A 779 -15.17 -30.36 44.96
C THR A 779 -15.52 -31.74 44.38
N ILE A 780 -15.30 -31.96 43.08
CA ILE A 780 -15.54 -33.26 42.44
C ILE A 780 -14.60 -34.33 43.03
N ARG A 781 -13.31 -34.01 43.17
CA ARG A 781 -12.33 -34.94 43.76
C ARG A 781 -12.68 -35.30 45.20
N ASP A 782 -13.06 -34.31 46.01
CA ASP A 782 -13.32 -34.51 47.43
C ASP A 782 -14.63 -35.31 47.64
N ASN A 783 -15.61 -35.19 46.72
CA ASN A 783 -16.87 -35.92 46.79
C ASN A 783 -16.83 -37.31 46.12
N PHE A 784 -16.06 -37.49 45.05
CA PHE A 784 -16.11 -38.69 44.19
C PHE A 784 -14.76 -39.40 43.99
N GLY A 785 -13.68 -38.89 44.60
CA GLY A 785 -12.32 -39.40 44.43
C GLY A 785 -11.59 -38.84 43.20
N SER A 786 -10.27 -39.07 43.13
CA SER A 786 -9.44 -38.57 42.03
C SER A 786 -9.75 -39.21 40.68
N ASP A 787 -10.18 -40.46 40.65
CA ASP A 787 -10.54 -41.17 39.40
C ASP A 787 -11.82 -40.62 38.74
N ALA A 788 -12.59 -39.76 39.41
CA ALA A 788 -13.70 -39.02 38.78
C ALA A 788 -13.22 -37.91 37.82
N LEU A 789 -11.93 -37.56 37.87
CA LEU A 789 -11.31 -36.57 37.01
C LEU A 789 -10.56 -37.25 35.88
N GLY A 790 -10.60 -36.64 34.69
CA GLY A 790 -9.81 -37.09 33.54
C GLY A 790 -9.38 -35.93 32.67
N VAL A 791 -8.32 -36.14 31.89
CA VAL A 791 -7.79 -35.17 30.94
C VAL A 791 -7.65 -35.80 29.57
N LEU A 792 -8.16 -35.12 28.54
CA LEU A 792 -7.96 -35.48 27.15
C LEU A 792 -7.16 -34.37 26.45
N ALA A 793 -5.93 -34.69 26.04
CA ALA A 793 -5.06 -33.77 25.34
C ALA A 793 -5.43 -33.65 23.85
N SER A 794 -5.19 -32.47 23.27
CA SER A 794 -5.38 -32.24 21.83
C SER A 794 -4.28 -32.91 21.03
N SER A 795 -4.61 -33.39 19.82
CA SER A 795 -3.60 -33.86 18.83
C SER A 795 -2.60 -32.78 18.40
N ARG A 796 -2.84 -31.53 18.80
CA ARG A 796 -1.98 -30.37 18.54
C ARG A 796 -1.02 -30.05 19.68
N CYS A 797 -1.20 -30.67 20.84
CA CYS A 797 -0.31 -30.44 21.97
C CYS A 797 1.10 -30.95 21.64
N THR A 798 2.11 -30.16 21.98
CA THR A 798 3.51 -30.60 21.86
C THR A 798 3.81 -31.73 22.85
N ASN A 799 4.94 -32.40 22.68
CA ASN A 799 5.36 -33.43 23.64
C ASN A 799 5.57 -32.85 25.04
N GLU A 800 6.09 -31.62 25.13
CA GLU A 800 6.27 -30.88 26.38
C GLU A 800 4.93 -30.52 27.03
N GLU A 801 3.95 -30.06 26.24
CA GLU A 801 2.60 -29.79 26.73
C GLU A 801 1.93 -31.06 27.24
N ASN A 802 2.01 -32.16 26.49
CA ASN A 802 1.47 -33.46 26.92
C ASN A 802 2.14 -33.97 28.20
N TYR A 803 3.45 -33.78 28.34
CA TYR A 803 4.18 -34.12 29.57
C TYR A 803 3.69 -33.29 30.77
N LEU A 804 3.55 -31.97 30.59
CA LEU A 804 3.03 -31.09 31.65
C LEU A 804 1.59 -31.44 32.02
N LEU A 805 0.74 -31.78 31.04
CA LEU A 805 -0.63 -32.22 31.25
C LEU A 805 -0.70 -33.50 32.08
N GLN A 806 0.12 -34.49 31.74
CA GLN A 806 0.21 -35.75 32.47
C GLN A 806 0.72 -35.53 33.89
N LYS A 807 1.70 -34.64 34.08
CA LYS A 807 2.20 -34.25 35.40
C LYS A 807 1.12 -33.56 36.22
N LEU A 808 0.35 -32.64 35.64
CA LEU A 808 -0.77 -31.99 36.31
C LEU A 808 -1.81 -33.02 36.77
N ALA A 809 -2.26 -33.90 35.87
CA ALA A 809 -3.27 -34.90 36.19
C ALA A 809 -2.80 -35.89 37.26
N ARG A 810 -1.60 -36.46 37.12
CA ARG A 810 -1.11 -37.48 38.04
C ARG A 810 -0.62 -36.92 39.37
N ALA A 811 0.14 -35.82 39.35
CA ALA A 811 0.74 -35.28 40.56
C ALA A 811 -0.16 -34.30 41.31
N ALA A 812 -0.95 -33.48 40.62
CA ALA A 812 -1.81 -32.49 41.28
C ALA A 812 -3.23 -33.01 41.52
N TRP A 813 -3.82 -33.74 40.57
CA TRP A 813 -5.19 -34.24 40.71
C TRP A 813 -5.26 -35.67 41.23
N GLY A 814 -4.16 -36.42 41.16
CA GLY A 814 -4.08 -37.81 41.64
C GLY A 814 -4.81 -38.81 40.74
N THR A 815 -5.05 -38.45 39.47
CA THR A 815 -5.75 -39.33 38.50
C THR A 815 -4.79 -39.91 37.47
N ASN A 816 -5.02 -41.17 37.11
CA ASN A 816 -4.34 -41.81 35.97
C ASN A 816 -5.15 -41.71 34.67
N ASN A 817 -6.36 -41.13 34.71
CA ASN A 817 -7.22 -40.94 33.55
C ASN A 817 -6.71 -39.80 32.66
N VAL A 818 -5.60 -40.07 31.97
CA VAL A 818 -4.98 -39.15 31.02
C VAL A 818 -4.95 -39.85 29.68
N ASP A 819 -5.56 -39.23 28.69
CA ASP A 819 -5.54 -39.70 27.31
C ASP A 819 -5.15 -38.56 26.37
N ASN A 820 -4.73 -38.92 25.17
CA ASN A 820 -4.40 -38.02 24.08
C ASN A 820 -5.19 -38.45 22.86
N CYS A 821 -5.87 -37.51 22.22
CA CYS A 821 -6.47 -37.77 20.92
C CYS A 821 -5.38 -38.00 19.86
N ALA A 822 -4.92 -39.24 19.71
CA ALA A 822 -4.09 -39.70 18.62
C ALA A 822 -4.93 -39.74 17.33
N ARG A 823 -5.09 -38.59 16.67
CA ARG A 823 -5.66 -38.54 15.31
C ARG A 823 -4.65 -39.12 14.33
N VAL A 824 -4.81 -40.40 13.99
CA VAL A 824 -4.15 -41.03 12.85
C VAL A 824 -4.72 -40.47 11.55
#